data_AF-A0AAN9A340-F1
#
_entry.id   AF-A0AAN9A340-F1
#
_cell.length_a   1.000
_cell.length_b   1.000
_cell.length_c   1.000
_cell.angle_alpha   90.00
_cell.angle_beta   90.00
_cell.angle_gamma   90.00
#
_symmetry.space_group_name_H-M   'P 1'
#
loop_
_entity.id
_entity.type
_entity.pdbx_description
1 polymer ?
#
loop_
_entity_poly.entity_id
_entity_poly.type
_entity_poly.pdbx_seq_one_letter_code
_entity_poly.pdbx_strand_id
1 'polypeptide(L)'
;MSRSYQRPENALKRASEFIDVGKPNRALEVLYEVIKRGKMRNAFSEKLLEPIMFKYLELCVDLKKSHLAKEGLYQYRNIFQSVNVSSLETVVRHYLSLAEERTEAARKESHQAVVDIDDLDNLATPEEILLSAVSGEDAQDRSDRTILTPWVKFLWESYRQCLELLRTNSRVERLYHDIAKQAFKFCEKYSRKTEFRKLCDNLRTHLSHIQKQQGSATAVNLNNPETQQMNLETRLEQLNYAIKMELWQEAYKAIEDISDLMNKSKKMPKPHVMASYYQKLSLVFWKAGNQLFHAAALFKLFQLLRDQKKNITPEEVSKRASIVLLACLAIPLPSAHPEFDRFIETEKSALEKIDKLATLLSLPKPPTRASLIRDLIRFNVVSTVPQELQSLYKLMEVEFDPLNLCSRMKTYIEWIQEHPELSLTQYVSALQEMTITRLVKQVSQLYQSITFKRLLELSIFVSGFHLERILVDLVRHNDLQIRVDHRNECVHFGADLSESQREDLPEGPMLQSLPSETIRCQLVQMGSAVQSCMALIVPDSKKKEMESMRAQTIQFYNQTKQRDHMKILQRQHIIEERKEMLENQNLEREESIRRAQEEQLKKQKEEEQLRLEREASRREKARQEEQLKMIQTKQIKDRLMQISQTSYGQKMMERFDEE
;
A
#
# COMPACT_ATOMS: atom_id res chain seq x y z
N MET A 1 -21.09 11.01 -48.10
CA MET A 1 -22.11 9.96 -48.36
C MET A 1 -21.47 8.59 -48.13
N SER A 2 -21.73 7.95 -46.99
CA SER A 2 -21.13 6.65 -46.62
C SER A 2 -21.81 5.50 -47.36
N ARG A 3 -21.10 4.81 -48.25
CA ARG A 3 -21.61 3.60 -48.93
C ARG A 3 -21.81 2.50 -47.88
N SER A 4 -23.03 1.97 -47.80
CA SER A 4 -23.39 0.91 -46.87
C SER A 4 -22.79 -0.43 -47.33
N TYR A 5 -21.82 -0.98 -46.61
CA TYR A 5 -21.34 -2.34 -46.84
C TYR A 5 -22.36 -3.34 -46.28
N GLN A 6 -22.91 -4.19 -47.15
CA GLN A 6 -23.85 -5.25 -46.77
C GLN A 6 -23.14 -6.53 -46.27
N ARG A 7 -21.87 -6.75 -46.64
CA ARG A 7 -21.04 -7.89 -46.20
C ARG A 7 -19.69 -7.43 -45.64
N PRO A 8 -19.27 -7.89 -44.44
CA PRO A 8 -17.99 -7.52 -43.82
C PRO A 8 -16.75 -7.94 -44.64
N GLU A 9 -16.83 -9.03 -45.42
CA GLU A 9 -15.76 -9.50 -46.31
C GLU A 9 -15.32 -8.44 -47.34
N ASN A 10 -16.27 -7.65 -47.83
CA ASN A 10 -16.01 -6.59 -48.80
C ASN A 10 -15.25 -5.41 -48.17
N ALA A 11 -15.37 -5.23 -46.85
CA ALA A 11 -14.63 -4.20 -46.15
C ALA A 11 -13.16 -4.56 -45.98
N LEU A 12 -12.85 -5.85 -45.75
CA LEU A 12 -11.46 -6.32 -45.66
C LEU A 12 -10.75 -6.20 -47.02
N LYS A 13 -11.38 -6.66 -48.11
CA LYS A 13 -10.84 -6.51 -49.48
C LYS A 13 -10.57 -5.04 -49.82
N ARG A 14 -11.51 -4.16 -49.50
CA ARG A 14 -11.38 -2.73 -49.77
C ARG A 14 -10.35 -2.03 -48.88
N ALA A 15 -10.18 -2.49 -47.64
CA ALA A 15 -9.10 -2.02 -46.80
C ALA A 15 -7.75 -2.41 -47.40
N SER A 16 -7.59 -3.64 -47.90
CA SER A 16 -6.39 -4.06 -48.64
C SER A 16 -6.14 -3.20 -49.88
N GLU A 17 -7.15 -2.96 -50.71
CA GLU A 17 -7.03 -2.06 -51.88
C GLU A 17 -6.55 -0.66 -51.50
N PHE A 18 -7.02 -0.11 -50.38
CA PHE A 18 -6.55 1.20 -49.89
C PHE A 18 -5.14 1.16 -49.32
N ILE A 19 -4.70 0.04 -48.76
CA ILE A 19 -3.32 -0.17 -48.31
C ILE A 19 -2.37 -0.23 -49.53
N ASP A 20 -2.75 -0.98 -50.57
CA ASP A 20 -1.97 -1.11 -51.81
C ASP A 20 -1.77 0.24 -52.51
N VAL A 21 -2.75 1.14 -52.41
CA VAL A 21 -2.70 2.50 -52.95
C VAL A 21 -1.99 3.50 -51.99
N GLY A 22 -1.42 3.02 -50.89
CA GLY A 22 -0.67 3.86 -49.92
C GLY A 22 -1.55 4.80 -49.09
N LYS A 23 -2.84 4.49 -48.90
CA LYS A 23 -3.79 5.30 -48.12
C LYS A 23 -4.29 4.57 -46.85
N PRO A 24 -3.41 4.30 -45.87
CA PRO A 24 -3.75 3.53 -44.68
C PRO A 24 -4.81 4.19 -43.78
N ASN A 25 -4.89 5.53 -43.73
CA ASN A 25 -5.93 6.24 -42.98
C ASN A 25 -7.35 5.94 -43.52
N ARG A 26 -7.52 5.85 -44.84
CA ARG A 26 -8.82 5.53 -45.46
C ARG A 26 -9.17 4.05 -45.27
N ALA A 27 -8.17 3.16 -45.32
CA ALA A 27 -8.36 1.76 -44.97
C ALA A 27 -8.88 1.60 -43.53
N LEU A 28 -8.30 2.36 -42.59
CA LEU A 28 -8.72 2.34 -41.19
C LEU A 28 -10.16 2.85 -40.99
N GLU A 29 -10.54 3.95 -41.66
CA GLU A 29 -11.90 4.49 -41.60
C GLU A 29 -12.95 3.48 -42.08
N VAL A 30 -12.67 2.75 -43.18
CA VAL A 30 -13.57 1.72 -43.71
C VAL A 30 -13.78 0.59 -42.71
N LEU A 31 -12.72 0.13 -42.05
CA LEU A 31 -12.82 -0.92 -41.03
C LEU A 31 -13.49 -0.41 -39.75
N TYR A 32 -13.22 0.84 -39.34
CA TYR A 32 -13.87 1.49 -38.19
C TYR A 32 -15.38 1.61 -38.38
N GLU A 33 -15.86 1.99 -39.57
CA GLU A 33 -17.30 2.08 -39.86
C GLU A 33 -18.00 0.72 -39.71
N VAL A 34 -17.32 -0.37 -40.06
CA VAL A 34 -17.86 -1.74 -39.89
C VAL A 34 -17.94 -2.11 -38.41
N ILE A 35 -16.91 -1.80 -37.63
CA ILE A 35 -16.86 -2.10 -36.18
C ILE A 35 -17.88 -1.26 -35.39
N LYS A 36 -18.10 0.00 -35.77
CA LYS A 36 -19.03 0.92 -35.10
C LYS A 36 -20.49 0.56 -35.30
N ARG A 37 -20.85 -0.11 -36.39
CA ARG A 37 -22.24 -0.50 -36.67
C ARG A 37 -22.69 -1.60 -35.69
N GLY A 38 -23.46 -1.23 -34.66
CA GLY A 38 -24.01 -2.14 -33.65
C GLY A 38 -24.92 -3.29 -34.16
N LYS A 39 -25.14 -3.43 -35.47
CA LYS A 39 -25.81 -4.59 -36.10
C LYS A 39 -24.97 -5.88 -36.09
N MET A 40 -23.74 -5.81 -35.58
CA MET A 40 -22.82 -6.95 -35.44
C MET A 40 -23.27 -8.00 -34.42
N ARG A 41 -24.18 -7.65 -33.49
CA ARG A 41 -24.53 -8.51 -32.35
C ARG A 41 -25.27 -9.80 -32.72
N ASN A 42 -26.02 -9.80 -33.82
CA ASN A 42 -26.92 -10.91 -34.19
C ASN A 42 -26.69 -11.47 -35.61
N ALA A 43 -25.76 -10.92 -36.40
CA ALA A 43 -25.72 -11.15 -37.86
C ALA A 43 -24.43 -11.79 -38.42
N PHE A 44 -23.30 -11.80 -37.71
CA PHE A 44 -22.01 -12.23 -38.28
C PHE A 44 -21.26 -13.21 -37.38
N SER A 45 -20.63 -14.21 -38.02
CA SER A 45 -19.83 -15.24 -37.35
C SER A 45 -18.46 -14.71 -36.90
N GLU A 46 -17.96 -15.22 -35.77
CA GLU A 46 -16.61 -14.98 -35.23
C GLU A 46 -15.51 -15.10 -36.27
N LYS A 47 -15.56 -16.15 -37.11
CA LYS A 47 -14.56 -16.44 -38.15
C LYS A 47 -14.36 -15.30 -39.16
N LEU A 48 -15.35 -14.43 -39.30
CA LEU A 48 -15.28 -13.28 -40.20
C LEU A 48 -14.84 -11.99 -39.49
N LEU A 49 -15.15 -11.86 -38.20
CA LEU A 49 -14.90 -10.63 -37.44
C LEU A 49 -13.49 -10.56 -36.86
N GLU A 50 -12.90 -11.69 -36.49
CA GLU A 50 -11.54 -11.76 -35.95
C GLU A 50 -10.47 -11.27 -36.95
N PRO A 51 -10.44 -11.71 -38.23
CA PRO A 51 -9.47 -11.19 -39.21
C PRO A 51 -9.63 -9.70 -39.52
N ILE A 52 -10.86 -9.20 -39.53
CA ILE A 52 -11.17 -7.77 -39.69
C ILE A 52 -10.57 -6.99 -38.51
N MET A 53 -10.68 -7.53 -37.29
CA MET A 53 -10.16 -6.89 -36.09
C MET A 53 -8.63 -6.92 -36.04
N PHE A 54 -7.98 -8.02 -36.46
CA PHE A 54 -6.53 -8.06 -36.60
C PHE A 54 -6.03 -6.98 -37.56
N LYS A 55 -6.61 -6.88 -38.77
CA LYS A 55 -6.16 -5.87 -39.74
C LYS A 55 -6.47 -4.45 -39.29
N TYR A 56 -7.58 -4.24 -38.60
CA TYR A 56 -7.92 -2.95 -37.99
C TYR A 56 -6.90 -2.52 -36.94
N LEU A 57 -6.51 -3.44 -36.05
CA LEU A 57 -5.54 -3.16 -34.99
C LEU A 57 -4.14 -2.97 -35.54
N GLU A 58 -3.75 -3.72 -36.56
CA GLU A 58 -2.49 -3.54 -37.29
C GLU A 58 -2.35 -2.11 -37.83
N LEU A 59 -3.39 -1.62 -38.52
CA LEU A 59 -3.42 -0.23 -38.99
C LEU A 59 -3.45 0.79 -37.85
N CYS A 60 -4.11 0.49 -36.72
CA CYS A 60 -4.09 1.37 -35.56
C CYS A 60 -2.68 1.50 -34.95
N VAL A 61 -1.92 0.40 -34.90
CA VAL A 61 -0.55 0.39 -34.39
C VAL A 61 0.38 1.16 -35.33
N ASP A 62 0.34 0.88 -36.62
CA ASP A 62 1.20 1.53 -37.62
C ASP A 62 0.97 3.04 -37.68
N LEU A 63 -0.28 3.49 -37.53
CA LEU A 63 -0.65 4.91 -37.50
C LEU A 63 -0.57 5.55 -36.11
N LYS A 64 -0.20 4.77 -35.07
CA LYS A 64 -0.12 5.21 -33.66
C LYS A 64 -1.44 5.80 -33.12
N LYS A 65 -2.60 5.32 -33.59
CA LYS A 65 -3.93 5.83 -33.23
C LYS A 65 -4.55 5.04 -32.06
N SER A 66 -4.06 5.26 -30.85
CA SER A 66 -4.50 4.52 -29.65
C SER A 66 -5.99 4.72 -29.32
N HIS A 67 -6.54 5.92 -29.52
CA HIS A 67 -7.96 6.18 -29.26
C HIS A 67 -8.90 5.34 -30.13
N LEU A 68 -8.55 5.13 -31.40
CA LEU A 68 -9.33 4.28 -32.32
C LEU A 68 -9.21 2.81 -31.93
N ALA A 69 -8.02 2.35 -31.52
CA ALA A 69 -7.84 1.00 -30.99
C ALA A 69 -8.73 0.76 -29.76
N LYS A 70 -8.77 1.70 -28.80
CA LYS A 70 -9.64 1.64 -27.63
C LYS A 70 -11.12 1.50 -28.01
N GLU A 71 -11.63 2.36 -28.88
CA GLU A 71 -13.03 2.32 -29.30
C GLU A 71 -13.38 1.01 -30.00
N GLY A 72 -12.52 0.55 -30.91
CA GLY A 72 -12.71 -0.71 -31.62
C GLY A 72 -12.74 -1.90 -30.67
N LEU A 73 -11.79 -1.99 -29.74
CA LEU A 73 -11.74 -3.04 -28.72
C LEU A 73 -12.94 -2.99 -27.76
N TYR A 74 -13.43 -1.80 -27.42
CA TYR A 74 -14.63 -1.65 -26.59
C TYR A 74 -15.88 -2.20 -27.27
N GLN A 75 -16.06 -1.91 -28.56
CA GLN A 75 -17.16 -2.49 -29.35
C GLN A 75 -17.02 -4.00 -29.48
N TYR A 76 -15.81 -4.49 -29.79
CA TYR A 76 -15.52 -5.92 -29.91
C TYR A 76 -15.82 -6.67 -28.61
N ARG A 77 -15.42 -6.11 -27.45
CA ARG A 77 -15.77 -6.65 -26.12
C ARG A 77 -17.28 -6.75 -25.94
N ASN A 78 -18.05 -5.69 -26.24
CA ASN A 78 -19.50 -5.69 -26.01
C ASN A 78 -20.28 -6.70 -26.89
N ILE A 79 -19.67 -7.20 -27.95
CA ILE A 79 -20.20 -8.24 -28.84
C ILE A 79 -19.83 -9.64 -28.30
N PHE A 80 -18.55 -9.86 -27.98
CA PHE A 80 -18.02 -11.21 -27.69
C PHE A 80 -17.94 -11.57 -26.21
N GLN A 81 -18.16 -10.63 -25.29
CA GLN A 81 -18.08 -10.86 -23.83
C GLN A 81 -19.01 -11.97 -23.32
N SER A 82 -20.22 -12.11 -23.89
CA SER A 82 -21.17 -13.16 -23.52
C SER A 82 -21.03 -14.44 -24.35
N VAL A 83 -20.59 -14.32 -25.61
CA VAL A 83 -20.62 -15.39 -26.62
C VAL A 83 -19.32 -16.19 -26.66
N ASN A 84 -18.19 -15.53 -26.94
CA ASN A 84 -16.88 -16.18 -27.05
C ASN A 84 -15.77 -15.28 -26.51
N VAL A 85 -15.35 -15.56 -25.28
CA VAL A 85 -14.32 -14.79 -24.58
C VAL A 85 -12.91 -15.07 -25.11
N SER A 86 -12.65 -16.28 -25.60
CA SER A 86 -11.35 -16.68 -26.17
C SER A 86 -10.95 -15.84 -27.38
N SER A 87 -11.91 -15.49 -28.25
CA SER A 87 -11.64 -14.63 -29.42
C SER A 87 -11.18 -13.22 -28.99
N LEU A 88 -11.82 -12.65 -27.97
CA LEU A 88 -11.38 -11.37 -27.37
C LEU A 88 -9.96 -11.47 -26.79
N GLU A 89 -9.63 -12.59 -26.14
CA GLU A 89 -8.28 -12.83 -25.63
C GLU A 89 -7.23 -12.86 -26.74
N THR A 90 -7.47 -13.61 -27.82
CA THR A 90 -6.56 -13.69 -28.98
C THR A 90 -6.34 -12.31 -29.61
N VAL A 91 -7.40 -11.54 -29.82
CA VAL A 91 -7.34 -10.18 -30.40
C VAL A 91 -6.53 -9.22 -29.54
N VAL A 92 -6.74 -9.24 -28.22
CA VAL A 92 -5.99 -8.37 -27.31
C VAL A 92 -4.51 -8.79 -27.23
N ARG A 93 -4.21 -10.09 -27.16
CA ARG A 93 -2.83 -10.60 -27.16
C ARG A 93 -2.10 -10.22 -28.46
N HIS A 94 -2.76 -10.36 -29.61
CA HIS A 94 -2.19 -9.97 -30.91
C HIS A 94 -1.86 -8.47 -30.97
N TYR A 95 -2.79 -7.61 -30.52
CA TYR A 95 -2.58 -6.17 -30.49
C TYR A 95 -1.37 -5.75 -29.65
N LEU A 96 -1.25 -6.30 -28.42
CA LEU A 96 -0.12 -5.99 -27.54
C LEU A 96 1.19 -6.52 -28.11
N SER A 97 1.20 -7.74 -28.67
CA SER A 97 2.38 -8.33 -29.32
C SER A 97 2.88 -7.46 -30.47
N LEU A 98 1.97 -6.95 -31.31
CA LEU A 98 2.34 -6.09 -32.44
C LEU A 98 2.89 -4.73 -31.97
N ALA A 99 2.27 -4.14 -30.94
CA ALA A 99 2.76 -2.90 -30.35
C ALA A 99 4.14 -3.07 -29.69
N GLU A 100 4.40 -4.20 -29.03
CA GLU A 100 5.70 -4.55 -28.46
C GLU A 100 6.77 -4.72 -29.55
N GLU A 101 6.45 -5.47 -30.62
CA GLU A 101 7.36 -5.73 -31.74
C GLU A 101 7.75 -4.42 -32.45
N ARG A 102 6.78 -3.55 -32.75
CA ARG A 102 7.04 -2.23 -33.35
C ARG A 102 7.89 -1.33 -32.45
N THR A 103 7.66 -1.37 -31.14
CA THR A 103 8.46 -0.58 -30.18
C THR A 103 9.89 -1.11 -30.08
N GLU A 104 10.08 -2.43 -30.13
CA GLU A 104 11.42 -3.05 -30.15
C GLU A 104 12.17 -2.74 -31.45
N ALA A 105 11.48 -2.74 -32.59
CA ALA A 105 12.06 -2.32 -33.86
C ALA A 105 12.54 -0.86 -33.80
N ALA A 106 11.71 0.05 -33.26
CA ALA A 106 12.07 1.45 -33.06
C ALA A 106 13.25 1.64 -32.09
N ARG A 107 13.39 0.75 -31.09
CA ARG A 107 14.55 0.76 -30.19
C ARG A 107 15.84 0.42 -30.93
N LYS A 108 15.80 -0.59 -31.81
CA LYS A 108 16.96 -0.97 -32.64
C LYS A 108 17.32 0.14 -33.63
N GLU A 109 16.31 0.77 -34.24
CA GLU A 109 16.49 1.91 -35.15
C GLU A 109 17.13 3.10 -34.42
N SER A 110 16.65 3.43 -33.22
CA SER A 110 17.22 4.50 -32.39
C SER A 110 18.69 4.28 -32.05
N HIS A 111 19.05 3.04 -31.69
CA HIS A 111 20.43 2.67 -31.39
C HIS A 111 21.32 2.72 -32.63
N GLN A 112 20.84 2.22 -33.77
CA GLN A 112 21.58 2.28 -35.04
C GLN A 112 21.84 3.74 -35.46
N ALA A 113 20.85 4.63 -35.32
CA ALA A 113 20.99 6.03 -35.66
C ALA A 113 22.11 6.73 -34.86
N VAL A 114 22.38 6.30 -33.63
CA VAL A 114 23.47 6.86 -32.80
C VAL A 114 24.82 6.32 -33.26
N VAL A 115 24.91 5.01 -33.57
CA VAL A 115 26.13 4.39 -34.13
C VAL A 115 26.52 5.02 -35.46
N ASP A 116 25.53 5.38 -36.30
CA ASP A 116 25.77 6.03 -37.59
C ASP A 116 26.22 7.51 -37.44
N ILE A 117 25.97 8.14 -36.28
CA ILE A 117 26.38 9.52 -35.97
C ILE A 117 27.75 9.56 -35.27
N ASP A 118 28.04 8.57 -34.42
CA ASP A 118 29.28 8.43 -33.64
C ASP A 118 30.44 7.83 -34.47
N ASP A 119 30.53 8.23 -35.74
CA ASP A 119 31.66 7.88 -36.61
C ASP A 119 32.92 8.64 -36.15
N LEU A 120 34.05 7.93 -36.08
CA LEU A 120 35.30 8.35 -35.43
C LEU A 120 35.95 9.62 -36.03
N ASP A 121 35.48 10.06 -37.20
CA ASP A 121 36.00 11.23 -37.92
C ASP A 121 35.26 12.54 -37.59
N ASN A 122 34.17 12.51 -36.80
CA ASN A 122 33.46 13.71 -36.36
C ASN A 122 34.02 14.22 -35.02
N LEU A 123 34.82 15.29 -35.06
CA LEU A 123 35.17 16.06 -33.87
C LEU A 123 33.90 16.58 -33.19
N ALA A 124 33.82 16.43 -31.85
CA ALA A 124 32.71 16.93 -31.03
C ALA A 124 32.33 18.36 -31.45
N THR A 125 31.12 18.51 -31.98
CA THR A 125 30.71 19.76 -32.59
C THR A 125 30.55 20.83 -31.50
N PRO A 126 30.82 22.12 -31.80
CA PRO A 126 30.60 23.21 -30.85
C PRO A 126 29.16 23.24 -30.29
N GLU A 127 28.18 22.78 -31.06
CA GLU A 127 26.78 22.65 -30.66
C GLU A 127 26.56 21.53 -29.64
N GLU A 128 27.21 20.38 -29.80
CA GLU A 128 27.17 19.28 -28.81
C GLU A 128 27.83 19.68 -27.49
N ILE A 129 28.94 20.42 -27.55
CA ILE A 129 29.61 20.94 -26.36
C ILE A 129 28.68 21.89 -25.61
N LEU A 130 28.01 22.81 -26.29
CA LEU A 130 27.01 23.70 -25.68
C LEU A 130 25.83 22.94 -25.08
N LEU A 131 25.32 21.91 -25.77
CA LEU A 131 24.24 21.08 -25.24
C LEU A 131 24.69 20.28 -24.00
N SER A 132 25.91 19.74 -24.00
CA SER A 132 26.48 19.03 -22.84
C SER A 132 26.72 19.94 -21.62
N ALA A 133 26.95 21.23 -21.85
CA ALA A 133 27.08 22.22 -20.77
C ALA A 133 25.75 22.60 -20.13
N VAL A 134 24.62 22.38 -20.82
CA VAL A 134 23.26 22.73 -20.35
C VAL A 134 22.50 21.50 -19.82
N SER A 135 22.65 20.34 -20.46
CA SER A 135 22.04 19.09 -20.03
C SER A 135 23.03 17.92 -20.07
N GLY A 136 22.91 17.01 -19.10
CA GLY A 136 23.63 15.73 -19.10
C GLY A 136 22.99 14.66 -19.99
N GLU A 137 22.18 15.06 -20.97
CA GLU A 137 21.53 14.13 -21.92
C GLU A 137 22.52 13.79 -23.05
N ASP A 138 22.80 12.49 -23.21
CA ASP A 138 23.70 11.99 -24.25
C ASP A 138 23.01 11.92 -25.63
N ALA A 139 23.77 11.58 -26.68
CA ALA A 139 23.24 11.43 -28.03
C ALA A 139 22.17 10.33 -28.12
N GLN A 140 22.31 9.27 -27.31
CA GLN A 140 21.37 8.16 -27.22
C GLN A 140 20.01 8.60 -26.67
N ASP A 141 19.98 9.38 -25.59
CA ASP A 141 18.77 9.92 -24.99
C ASP A 141 18.01 10.83 -25.97
N ARG A 142 18.73 11.60 -26.80
CA ARG A 142 18.12 12.48 -27.82
C ARG A 142 17.50 11.69 -28.98
N SER A 143 18.21 10.67 -29.47
CA SER A 143 17.69 9.73 -30.47
C SER A 143 16.46 8.99 -29.94
N ASP A 144 16.54 8.47 -28.71
CA ASP A 144 15.44 7.78 -28.03
C ASP A 144 14.23 8.70 -27.80
N ARG A 145 14.44 10.00 -27.59
CA ARG A 145 13.35 10.97 -27.46
C ARG A 145 12.60 11.20 -28.77
N THR A 146 13.31 11.13 -29.89
CA THR A 146 12.76 11.40 -31.24
C THR A 146 12.09 10.16 -31.82
N ILE A 147 12.77 9.01 -31.78
CA ILE A 147 12.37 7.78 -32.45
C ILE A 147 11.59 6.87 -31.50
N LEU A 148 12.18 6.52 -30.35
CA LEU A 148 11.65 5.49 -29.44
C LEU A 148 10.48 5.98 -28.58
N THR A 149 10.56 7.19 -28.01
CA THR A 149 9.62 7.71 -27.01
C THR A 149 8.16 7.76 -27.51
N PRO A 150 7.86 8.16 -28.76
CA PRO A 150 6.50 8.08 -29.30
C PRO A 150 5.93 6.65 -29.28
N TRP A 151 6.74 5.64 -29.59
CA TRP A 151 6.33 4.24 -29.56
C TRP A 151 6.14 3.74 -28.14
N VAL A 152 7.05 4.08 -27.21
CA VAL A 152 6.94 3.76 -25.78
C VAL A 152 5.66 4.36 -25.18
N LYS A 153 5.31 5.61 -25.52
CA LYS A 153 4.05 6.26 -25.10
C LYS A 153 2.83 5.52 -25.66
N PHE A 154 2.86 5.13 -26.94
CA PHE A 154 1.79 4.38 -27.56
C PHE A 154 1.62 2.99 -26.93
N LEU A 155 2.71 2.27 -26.68
CA LEU A 155 2.70 0.96 -26.03
C LEU A 155 2.17 1.04 -24.60
N TRP A 156 2.60 2.03 -23.82
CA TRP A 156 2.05 2.30 -22.48
C TRP A 156 0.53 2.53 -22.51
N GLU A 157 0.06 3.41 -23.40
CA GLU A 157 -1.37 3.69 -23.51
C GLU A 157 -2.15 2.45 -23.97
N SER A 158 -1.54 1.59 -24.80
CA SER A 158 -2.10 0.30 -25.21
C SER A 158 -2.30 -0.64 -24.02
N TYR A 159 -1.28 -0.84 -23.18
CA TYR A 159 -1.42 -1.61 -21.94
C TYR A 159 -2.50 -1.03 -21.02
N ARG A 160 -2.48 0.30 -20.80
CA ARG A 160 -3.45 0.99 -19.93
C ARG A 160 -4.88 0.78 -20.41
N GLN A 161 -5.13 0.90 -21.72
CA GLN A 161 -6.46 0.72 -22.31
C GLN A 161 -6.92 -0.74 -22.24
N CYS A 162 -6.03 -1.70 -22.49
CA CYS A 162 -6.35 -3.12 -22.34
C CYS A 162 -6.70 -3.48 -20.89
N LEU A 163 -5.97 -2.95 -19.90
CA LEU A 163 -6.31 -3.16 -18.48
C LEU A 163 -7.66 -2.55 -18.12
N GLU A 164 -7.93 -1.32 -18.56
CA GLU A 164 -9.22 -0.64 -18.34
C GLU A 164 -10.40 -1.40 -18.98
N LEU A 165 -10.18 -2.01 -20.14
CA LEU A 165 -11.17 -2.80 -20.88
C LEU A 165 -11.58 -4.07 -20.14
N LEU A 166 -10.61 -4.75 -19.52
CA LEU A 166 -10.75 -6.11 -18.95
C LEU A 166 -11.08 -6.12 -17.44
N ARG A 167 -10.96 -4.99 -16.74
CA ARG A 167 -10.96 -4.88 -15.26
C ARG A 167 -12.17 -5.49 -14.52
N THR A 168 -13.35 -5.57 -15.13
CA THR A 168 -14.59 -5.98 -14.43
C THR A 168 -15.05 -7.40 -14.75
N ASN A 169 -14.42 -8.08 -15.72
CA ASN A 169 -14.95 -9.34 -16.24
C ASN A 169 -14.17 -10.55 -15.71
N SER A 170 -14.86 -11.42 -14.97
CA SER A 170 -14.28 -12.63 -14.35
C SER A 170 -13.74 -13.65 -15.35
N ARG A 171 -14.28 -13.71 -16.59
CA ARG A 171 -13.85 -14.69 -17.60
C ARG A 171 -12.50 -14.37 -18.24
N VAL A 172 -12.06 -13.11 -18.18
CA VAL A 172 -10.78 -12.62 -18.74
C VAL A 172 -9.81 -12.18 -17.64
N GLU A 173 -10.08 -12.55 -16.40
CA GLU A 173 -9.27 -12.10 -15.25
C GLU A 173 -7.81 -12.53 -15.39
N ARG A 174 -7.58 -13.76 -15.88
CA ARG A 174 -6.23 -14.29 -16.11
C ARG A 174 -5.45 -13.44 -17.13
N LEU A 175 -6.08 -13.08 -18.25
CA LEU A 175 -5.50 -12.20 -19.25
C LEU A 175 -5.20 -10.81 -18.66
N TYR A 176 -6.11 -10.25 -17.87
CA TYR A 176 -5.89 -8.97 -17.20
C TYR A 176 -4.64 -8.99 -16.31
N HIS A 177 -4.46 -10.05 -15.50
CA HIS A 177 -3.27 -10.20 -14.65
C HIS A 177 -2.01 -10.43 -15.48
N ASP A 178 -2.05 -11.26 -16.53
CA ASP A 178 -0.92 -11.46 -17.44
C ASP A 178 -0.47 -10.14 -18.08
N ILE A 179 -1.41 -9.30 -18.53
CA ILE A 179 -1.14 -7.99 -19.11
C ILE A 179 -0.55 -7.03 -18.06
N ALA A 180 -1.05 -7.06 -16.82
CA ALA A 180 -0.50 -6.23 -15.75
C ALA A 180 0.97 -6.58 -15.46
N LYS A 181 1.28 -7.88 -15.45
CA LYS A 181 2.66 -8.41 -15.29
C LYS A 181 3.57 -7.99 -16.44
N GLN A 182 3.08 -8.08 -17.69
CA GLN A 182 3.79 -7.58 -18.87
C GLN A 182 4.03 -6.06 -18.80
N ALA A 183 3.03 -5.29 -18.36
CA ALA A 183 3.15 -3.84 -18.21
C ALA A 183 4.22 -3.45 -17.16
N PHE A 184 4.38 -4.22 -16.08
CA PHE A 184 5.49 -4.01 -15.15
C PHE A 184 6.86 -4.30 -15.78
N LYS A 185 6.97 -5.41 -16.53
CA LYS A 185 8.19 -5.74 -17.28
C LYS A 185 8.52 -4.66 -18.33
N PHE A 186 7.53 -4.10 -18.99
CA PHE A 186 7.68 -2.95 -19.88
C PHE A 186 8.24 -1.73 -19.12
N CYS A 187 7.69 -1.39 -17.95
CA CYS A 187 8.17 -0.26 -17.17
C CYS A 187 9.63 -0.42 -16.74
N GLU A 188 10.04 -1.64 -16.33
CA GLU A 188 11.44 -1.97 -16.03
C GLU A 188 12.32 -1.87 -17.28
N LYS A 189 11.93 -2.53 -18.37
CA LYS A 189 12.71 -2.62 -19.62
C LYS A 189 13.06 -1.26 -20.23
N TYR A 190 12.16 -0.30 -20.14
CA TYR A 190 12.35 1.07 -20.64
C TYR A 190 12.57 2.11 -19.52
N SER A 191 12.82 1.66 -18.28
CA SER A 191 13.09 2.52 -17.11
C SER A 191 12.07 3.64 -16.86
N ARG A 192 10.79 3.35 -17.12
CA ARG A 192 9.67 4.30 -17.06
C ARG A 192 9.07 4.39 -15.66
N LYS A 193 9.75 5.10 -14.76
CA LYS A 193 9.34 5.27 -13.35
C LYS A 193 7.98 5.98 -13.19
N THR A 194 7.64 6.93 -14.07
CA THR A 194 6.38 7.69 -14.01
C THR A 194 5.16 6.84 -14.37
N GLU A 195 5.26 6.05 -15.43
CA GLU A 195 4.23 5.15 -15.91
C GLU A 195 4.03 4.00 -14.92
N PHE A 196 5.10 3.52 -14.27
CA PHE A 196 4.98 2.55 -13.18
C PHE A 196 4.11 3.04 -12.03
N ARG A 197 4.30 4.28 -11.54
CA ARG A 197 3.43 4.87 -10.50
C ARG A 197 1.97 4.94 -10.94
N LYS A 198 1.73 5.40 -12.18
CA LYS A 198 0.38 5.44 -12.76
C LYS A 198 -0.23 4.04 -12.87
N LEU A 199 0.55 3.01 -13.19
CA LEU A 199 0.10 1.62 -13.23
C LEU A 199 -0.36 1.16 -11.85
N CYS A 200 0.45 1.40 -10.81
CA CYS A 200 0.10 1.09 -9.42
C CYS A 200 -1.24 1.74 -9.02
N ASP A 201 -1.42 3.04 -9.30
CA ASP A 201 -2.64 3.77 -8.97
C ASP A 201 -3.87 3.30 -9.76
N ASN A 202 -3.70 2.98 -11.05
CA ASN A 202 -4.76 2.37 -11.85
C ASN A 202 -5.18 1.03 -11.26
N LEU A 203 -4.24 0.17 -10.88
CA LEU A 203 -4.54 -1.14 -10.30
C LEU A 203 -5.24 -1.04 -8.93
N ARG A 204 -4.91 -0.03 -8.10
CA ARG A 204 -5.65 0.26 -6.85
C ARG A 204 -7.07 0.73 -7.15
N THR A 205 -7.23 1.62 -8.12
CA THR A 205 -8.53 2.13 -8.56
C THR A 205 -9.41 1.00 -9.10
N HIS A 206 -8.84 0.10 -9.91
CA HIS A 206 -9.54 -1.09 -10.42
C HIS A 206 -10.00 -2.01 -9.28
N LEU A 207 -9.14 -2.26 -8.29
CA LEU A 207 -9.50 -3.06 -7.12
C LEU A 207 -10.63 -2.42 -6.29
N SER A 208 -10.60 -1.10 -6.11
CA SER A 208 -11.68 -0.34 -5.46
C SER A 208 -13.00 -0.42 -6.24
N HIS A 209 -12.95 -0.37 -7.57
CA HIS A 209 -14.15 -0.56 -8.42
C HIS A 209 -14.73 -1.97 -8.29
N ILE A 210 -13.88 -3.01 -8.27
CA ILE A 210 -14.32 -4.40 -8.06
C ILE A 210 -15.01 -4.56 -6.69
N GLN A 211 -14.51 -3.89 -5.65
CA GLN A 211 -15.12 -3.91 -4.32
C GLN A 211 -16.52 -3.27 -4.30
N LYS A 212 -16.74 -2.20 -5.07
CA LYS A 212 -18.04 -1.50 -5.14
C LYS A 212 -19.07 -2.21 -6.01
N GLN A 213 -18.66 -2.94 -7.04
CA GLN A 213 -19.55 -3.55 -8.05
C GLN A 213 -19.81 -5.05 -7.82
N GLN A 214 -20.16 -5.44 -6.59
CA GLN A 214 -20.56 -6.82 -6.29
C GLN A 214 -22.05 -7.01 -6.65
N GLY A 215 -22.36 -7.89 -7.62
CA GLY A 215 -23.75 -8.25 -7.94
C GLY A 215 -24.04 -8.65 -9.40
N SER A 216 -23.16 -8.36 -10.36
CA SER A 216 -23.32 -8.83 -11.74
C SER A 216 -22.76 -10.24 -11.91
N ALA A 217 -23.44 -11.10 -12.68
CA ALA A 217 -23.02 -12.49 -12.96
C ALA A 217 -21.65 -12.60 -13.67
N THR A 218 -21.18 -11.51 -14.28
CA THR A 218 -19.86 -11.45 -14.94
C THR A 218 -18.82 -10.66 -14.13
N ALA A 219 -19.19 -10.11 -12.97
CA ALA A 219 -18.28 -9.35 -12.13
C ALA A 219 -17.26 -10.25 -11.42
N VAL A 220 -16.05 -9.73 -11.23
CA VAL A 220 -15.00 -10.39 -10.46
C VAL A 220 -15.42 -10.47 -8.98
N ASN A 221 -15.38 -11.67 -8.41
CA ASN A 221 -15.71 -11.89 -7.01
C ASN A 221 -14.44 -12.10 -6.18
N LEU A 222 -14.12 -11.13 -5.32
CA LEU A 222 -12.97 -11.19 -4.43
C LEU A 222 -13.07 -12.28 -3.34
N ASN A 223 -14.23 -12.91 -3.14
CA ASN A 223 -14.34 -14.05 -2.24
C ASN A 223 -13.82 -15.35 -2.88
N ASN A 224 -13.60 -15.38 -4.20
CA ASN A 224 -13.03 -16.54 -4.87
C ASN A 224 -11.53 -16.66 -4.54
N PRO A 225 -11.05 -17.80 -3.99
CA PRO A 225 -9.65 -18.00 -3.69
C PRO A 225 -8.72 -17.89 -4.91
N GLU A 226 -9.18 -18.27 -6.11
CA GLU A 226 -8.35 -18.19 -7.33
C GLU A 226 -8.12 -16.73 -7.74
N THR A 227 -9.18 -15.92 -7.75
CA THR A 227 -9.11 -14.46 -7.95
C THR A 227 -8.18 -13.80 -6.94
N GLN A 228 -8.29 -14.14 -5.64
CA GLN A 228 -7.40 -13.61 -4.61
C GLN A 228 -5.94 -13.99 -4.86
N GLN A 229 -5.68 -15.25 -5.23
CA GLN A 229 -4.33 -15.71 -5.54
C GLN A 229 -3.74 -14.94 -6.73
N MET A 230 -4.48 -14.76 -7.83
CA MET A 230 -4.00 -14.01 -8.99
C MET A 230 -3.70 -12.55 -8.63
N ASN A 231 -4.56 -11.90 -7.83
CA ASN A 231 -4.31 -10.55 -7.32
C ASN A 231 -3.02 -10.48 -6.47
N LEU A 232 -2.81 -11.43 -5.57
CA LEU A 232 -1.59 -11.49 -4.75
C LEU A 232 -0.33 -11.71 -5.59
N GLU A 233 -0.37 -12.59 -6.59
CA GLU A 233 0.75 -12.83 -7.50
C GLU A 233 1.11 -11.58 -8.31
N THR A 234 0.10 -10.88 -8.87
CA THR A 234 0.31 -9.62 -9.59
C THR A 234 0.90 -8.54 -8.70
N ARG A 235 0.44 -8.43 -7.44
CA ARG A 235 0.99 -7.47 -6.46
C ARG A 235 2.40 -7.84 -5.99
N LEU A 236 2.73 -9.13 -5.90
CA LEU A 236 4.09 -9.56 -5.62
C LEU A 236 5.06 -9.24 -6.76
N GLU A 237 4.60 -9.31 -8.01
CA GLU A 237 5.37 -8.84 -9.16
C GLU A 237 5.51 -7.33 -9.15
N GLN A 238 4.45 -6.58 -8.82
CA GLN A 238 4.54 -5.12 -8.58
C GLN A 238 5.64 -4.80 -7.58
N LEU A 239 5.68 -5.50 -6.43
CA LEU A 239 6.73 -5.33 -5.42
C LEU A 239 8.13 -5.68 -5.96
N ASN A 240 8.28 -6.76 -6.72
CA ASN A 240 9.55 -7.13 -7.35
C ASN A 240 10.09 -6.00 -8.23
N TYR A 241 9.29 -5.52 -9.17
CA TYR A 241 9.73 -4.50 -10.12
C TYR A 241 9.92 -3.14 -9.45
N ALA A 242 9.13 -2.81 -8.42
CA ALA A 242 9.35 -1.61 -7.60
C ALA A 242 10.72 -1.64 -6.92
N ILE A 243 11.13 -2.78 -6.35
CA ILE A 243 12.45 -2.97 -5.74
C ILE A 243 13.56 -2.85 -6.79
N LYS A 244 13.42 -3.51 -7.94
CA LYS A 244 14.43 -3.47 -9.01
C LYS A 244 14.65 -2.07 -9.60
N MET A 245 13.61 -1.24 -9.67
CA MET A 245 13.70 0.16 -10.12
C MET A 245 14.01 1.14 -8.97
N GLU A 246 14.26 0.62 -7.75
CA GLU A 246 14.57 1.38 -6.54
C GLU A 246 13.49 2.40 -6.14
N LEU A 247 12.23 2.08 -6.43
CA LEU A 247 11.06 2.87 -6.05
C LEU A 247 10.56 2.46 -4.67
N TRP A 248 11.33 2.77 -3.61
CA TRP A 248 11.08 2.31 -2.25
C TRP A 248 9.70 2.70 -1.69
N GLN A 249 9.22 3.91 -2.01
CA GLN A 249 7.88 4.34 -1.58
C GLN A 249 6.76 3.52 -2.25
N GLU A 250 6.90 3.18 -3.53
CA GLU A 250 5.92 2.33 -4.21
C GLU A 250 6.03 0.87 -3.79
N ALA A 251 7.23 0.40 -3.44
CA ALA A 251 7.43 -0.91 -2.82
C ALA A 251 6.69 -0.98 -1.47
N TYR A 252 6.79 0.06 -0.64
CA TYR A 252 6.08 0.13 0.64
C TYR A 252 4.56 0.13 0.45
N LYS A 253 4.01 0.97 -0.44
CA LYS A 253 2.57 0.95 -0.73
C LYS A 253 2.11 -0.40 -1.31
N ALA A 254 2.94 -1.06 -2.12
CA ALA A 254 2.62 -2.40 -2.64
C ALA A 254 2.59 -3.45 -1.52
N ILE A 255 3.43 -3.33 -0.50
CA ILE A 255 3.39 -4.17 0.71
C ILE A 255 2.08 -3.94 1.48
N GLU A 256 1.66 -2.69 1.66
CA GLU A 256 0.35 -2.36 2.27
C GLU A 256 -0.80 -2.99 1.47
N ASP A 257 -0.79 -2.83 0.14
CA ASP A 257 -1.78 -3.43 -0.76
C ASP A 257 -1.84 -4.97 -0.62
N ILE A 258 -0.69 -5.63 -0.48
CA ILE A 258 -0.62 -7.09 -0.27
C ILE A 258 -1.17 -7.47 1.10
N SER A 259 -0.75 -6.77 2.16
CA SER A 259 -1.23 -7.00 3.54
C SER A 259 -2.75 -6.86 3.63
N ASP A 260 -3.32 -5.83 3.02
CA ASP A 260 -4.76 -5.62 2.96
C ASP A 260 -5.50 -6.74 2.22
N LEU A 261 -4.94 -7.23 1.10
CA LEU A 261 -5.51 -8.36 0.37
C LEU A 261 -5.46 -9.66 1.19
N MET A 262 -4.36 -9.90 1.92
CA MET A 262 -4.23 -11.05 2.81
C MET A 262 -5.26 -11.00 3.94
N ASN A 263 -5.47 -9.83 4.55
CA ASN A 263 -6.45 -9.64 5.62
C ASN A 263 -7.91 -9.77 5.15
N LYS A 264 -8.18 -9.41 3.89
CA LYS A 264 -9.52 -9.57 3.26
C LYS A 264 -9.82 -11.02 2.87
N SER A 265 -8.78 -11.81 2.58
CA SER A 265 -8.96 -13.22 2.23
C SER A 265 -9.28 -14.06 3.47
N LYS A 266 -10.37 -14.84 3.42
CA LYS A 266 -10.69 -15.83 4.47
C LYS A 266 -9.77 -17.04 4.45
N LYS A 267 -9.11 -17.33 3.32
CA LYS A 267 -8.17 -18.44 3.17
C LYS A 267 -6.74 -17.91 3.18
N MET A 268 -5.86 -18.58 3.93
CA MET A 268 -4.44 -18.25 3.94
C MET A 268 -3.85 -18.40 2.52
N PRO A 269 -3.02 -17.44 2.07
CA PRO A 269 -2.34 -17.54 0.78
C PRO A 269 -1.42 -18.76 0.70
N LYS A 270 -1.05 -19.15 -0.52
CA LYS A 270 -0.13 -20.27 -0.73
C LYS A 270 1.23 -20.02 -0.05
N PRO A 271 1.82 -21.05 0.60
CA PRO A 271 3.13 -21.01 1.25
C PRO A 271 4.24 -20.28 0.49
N HIS A 272 4.43 -20.63 -0.78
CA HIS A 272 5.48 -20.06 -1.63
C HIS A 272 5.29 -18.55 -1.88
N VAL A 273 4.04 -18.11 -2.02
CA VAL A 273 3.67 -16.69 -2.19
C VAL A 273 4.00 -15.92 -0.92
N MET A 274 3.66 -16.47 0.25
CA MET A 274 3.99 -15.88 1.56
C MET A 274 5.50 -15.84 1.80
N ALA A 275 6.25 -16.87 1.41
CA ALA A 275 7.70 -16.88 1.53
C ALA A 275 8.35 -15.78 0.68
N SER A 276 7.88 -15.61 -0.57
CA SER A 276 8.33 -14.52 -1.45
C SER A 276 7.97 -13.14 -0.90
N TYR A 277 6.79 -12.99 -0.28
CA TYR A 277 6.38 -11.77 0.41
C TYR A 277 7.35 -11.41 1.54
N TYR A 278 7.56 -12.30 2.52
CA TYR A 278 8.43 -12.02 3.66
C TYR A 278 9.89 -11.81 3.27
N GLN A 279 10.37 -12.50 2.23
CA GLN A 279 11.72 -12.30 1.69
C GLN A 279 11.91 -10.88 1.10
N LYS A 280 10.91 -10.37 0.36
CA LYS A 280 10.98 -9.00 -0.18
C LYS A 280 10.73 -7.95 0.89
N LEU A 281 9.82 -8.23 1.82
CA LEU A 281 9.52 -7.37 2.95
C LEU A 281 10.77 -7.17 3.82
N SER A 282 11.52 -8.24 4.11
CA SER A 282 12.77 -8.13 4.86
C SER A 282 13.80 -7.27 4.13
N LEU A 283 13.92 -7.39 2.80
CA LEU A 283 14.80 -6.54 1.99
C LEU A 283 14.40 -5.06 2.04
N VAL A 284 13.11 -4.75 1.93
CA VAL A 284 12.60 -3.37 2.03
C VAL A 284 12.89 -2.79 3.42
N PHE A 285 12.68 -3.55 4.50
CA PHE A 285 13.00 -3.09 5.85
C PHE A 285 14.51 -2.86 6.06
N TRP A 286 15.36 -3.69 5.47
CA TRP A 286 16.81 -3.49 5.51
C TRP A 286 17.21 -2.17 4.84
N LYS A 287 16.71 -1.93 3.62
CA LYS A 287 17.00 -0.70 2.87
C LYS A 287 16.39 0.55 3.48
N ALA A 288 15.30 0.41 4.23
CA ALA A 288 14.71 1.50 5.01
C ALA A 288 15.47 1.79 6.32
N GLY A 289 16.49 1.00 6.69
CA GLY A 289 17.24 1.15 7.95
C GLY A 289 16.55 0.53 9.18
N ASN A 290 15.38 -0.11 9.01
CA ASN A 290 14.61 -0.70 10.10
C ASN A 290 15.04 -2.16 10.37
N GLN A 291 16.21 -2.34 11.00
CA GLN A 291 16.81 -3.66 11.22
C GLN A 291 15.96 -4.58 12.12
N LEU A 292 15.25 -4.01 13.11
CA LEU A 292 14.33 -4.74 13.98
C LEU A 292 13.21 -5.45 13.20
N PHE A 293 12.56 -4.72 12.30
CA PHE A 293 11.50 -5.27 11.45
C PHE A 293 12.04 -6.20 10.36
N HIS A 294 13.26 -5.95 9.87
CA HIS A 294 13.97 -6.89 9.00
C HIS A 294 14.18 -8.25 9.68
N ALA A 295 14.70 -8.26 10.91
CA ALA A 295 14.90 -9.49 11.68
C ALA A 295 13.57 -10.20 11.98
N ALA A 296 12.52 -9.45 12.35
CA ALA A 296 11.18 -10.01 12.55
C ALA A 296 10.59 -10.64 11.27
N ALA A 297 10.78 -10.00 10.12
CA ALA A 297 10.37 -10.54 8.82
C ALA A 297 11.10 -11.84 8.46
N LEU A 298 12.41 -11.90 8.70
CA LEU A 298 13.21 -13.11 8.51
C LEU A 298 12.79 -14.22 9.48
N PHE A 299 12.47 -13.90 10.72
CA PHE A 299 11.96 -14.86 11.69
C PHE A 299 10.60 -15.44 11.26
N LYS A 300 9.68 -14.61 10.76
CA LYS A 300 8.41 -15.07 10.16
C LYS A 300 8.63 -15.96 8.95
N LEU A 301 9.57 -15.61 8.08
CA LEU A 301 9.96 -16.43 6.94
C LEU A 301 10.49 -17.81 7.40
N PHE A 302 11.33 -17.84 8.43
CA PHE A 302 11.85 -19.08 9.01
C PHE A 302 10.74 -19.95 9.61
N GLN A 303 9.83 -19.37 10.39
CA GLN A 303 8.65 -20.09 10.93
C GLN A 303 7.84 -20.74 9.81
N LEU A 304 7.50 -19.96 8.78
CA LEU A 304 6.72 -20.42 7.64
C LEU A 304 7.39 -21.59 6.90
N LEU A 305 8.70 -21.48 6.63
CA LEU A 305 9.44 -22.52 5.92
C LEU A 305 9.56 -23.81 6.72
N ARG A 306 9.80 -23.70 8.03
CA ARG A 306 9.92 -24.86 8.93
C ARG A 306 8.61 -25.63 9.07
N ASP A 307 7.50 -24.92 9.21
CA ASP A 307 6.19 -25.55 9.45
C ASP A 307 5.62 -26.21 8.18
N GLN A 308 6.10 -25.87 6.98
CA GLN A 308 5.45 -26.25 5.72
C GLN A 308 6.28 -27.12 4.76
N LYS A 309 7.62 -26.99 4.72
CA LYS A 309 8.45 -27.87 3.87
C LYS A 309 8.70 -29.21 4.59
N LYS A 310 7.88 -30.23 4.30
CA LYS A 310 8.07 -31.61 4.81
C LYS A 310 9.42 -32.23 4.42
N ASN A 311 10.11 -31.72 3.39
CA ASN A 311 11.40 -32.21 2.88
C ASN A 311 12.47 -31.09 2.84
N ILE A 312 12.56 -30.22 3.85
CA ILE A 312 13.65 -29.24 3.91
C ILE A 312 14.95 -29.93 4.32
N THR A 313 16.05 -29.63 3.64
CA THR A 313 17.37 -30.14 4.05
C THR A 313 17.80 -29.48 5.35
N PRO A 314 18.48 -30.21 6.25
CA PRO A 314 18.98 -29.63 7.50
C PRO A 314 19.94 -28.45 7.24
N GLU A 315 20.68 -28.49 6.13
CA GLU A 315 21.55 -27.41 5.66
C GLU A 315 20.77 -26.13 5.31
N GLU A 316 19.65 -26.23 4.59
CA GLU A 316 18.79 -25.07 4.29
C GLU A 316 18.22 -24.44 5.57
N VAL A 317 17.79 -25.27 6.52
CA VAL A 317 17.28 -24.80 7.82
C VAL A 317 18.40 -24.09 8.59
N SER A 318 19.58 -24.70 8.67
CA SER A 318 20.73 -24.15 9.39
C SER A 318 21.18 -22.81 8.79
N LYS A 319 21.24 -22.71 7.46
CA LYS A 319 21.56 -21.46 6.75
C LYS A 319 20.56 -20.34 7.08
N ARG A 320 19.25 -20.64 7.03
CA ARG A 320 18.21 -19.64 7.35
C ARG A 320 18.20 -19.28 8.84
N ALA A 321 18.39 -20.25 9.73
CA ALA A 321 18.53 -20.03 11.16
C ALA A 321 19.72 -19.12 11.47
N SER A 322 20.85 -19.30 10.76
CA SER A 322 22.06 -18.49 10.90
C SER A 322 21.80 -17.03 10.50
N ILE A 323 21.12 -16.80 9.38
CA ILE A 323 20.72 -15.46 8.92
C ILE A 323 19.81 -14.79 9.96
N VAL A 324 18.80 -15.50 10.46
CA VAL A 324 17.85 -14.96 11.44
C VAL A 324 18.56 -14.63 12.77
N LEU A 325 19.42 -15.52 13.27
CA LEU A 325 20.16 -15.30 14.51
C LEU A 325 21.05 -14.06 14.41
N LEU A 326 21.85 -13.96 13.34
CA LEU A 326 22.72 -12.80 13.13
C LEU A 326 21.93 -11.52 12.89
N ALA A 327 20.83 -11.57 12.13
CA ALA A 327 19.95 -10.42 11.94
C ALA A 327 19.38 -9.91 13.28
N CYS A 328 19.00 -10.81 14.20
CA CYS A 328 18.53 -10.45 15.54
C CYS A 328 19.64 -9.90 16.44
N LEU A 329 20.84 -10.48 16.38
CA LEU A 329 21.98 -10.02 17.19
C LEU A 329 22.55 -8.69 16.71
N ALA A 330 22.47 -8.42 15.40
CA ALA A 330 22.91 -7.19 14.77
C ALA A 330 21.94 -6.01 14.96
N ILE A 331 20.75 -6.22 15.54
CA ILE A 331 19.80 -5.12 15.81
C ILE A 331 20.48 -4.12 16.77
N PRO A 332 20.66 -2.85 16.37
CA PRO A 332 21.21 -1.83 17.24
C PRO A 332 20.26 -1.60 18.41
N LEU A 333 20.81 -1.20 19.55
CA LEU A 333 19.99 -0.89 20.70
C LEU A 333 19.03 0.27 20.35
N PRO A 334 17.73 0.13 20.63
CA PRO A 334 16.74 1.09 20.19
C PRO A 334 16.96 2.45 20.84
N SER A 335 17.29 3.47 20.05
CA SER A 335 17.32 4.86 20.50
C SER A 335 15.94 5.24 21.07
N ALA A 336 15.90 5.78 22.29
CA ALA A 336 14.67 6.25 22.92
C ALA A 336 14.01 7.39 22.14
N HIS A 337 14.81 8.14 21.37
CA HIS A 337 14.40 9.34 20.67
C HIS A 337 15.16 9.47 19.33
N PRO A 338 14.61 8.94 18.21
CA PRO A 338 15.10 9.31 16.89
C PRO A 338 15.03 10.84 16.77
N GLU A 339 16.18 11.50 16.61
CA GLU A 339 16.33 12.95 16.77
C GLU A 339 15.31 13.77 15.97
N PHE A 340 14.97 13.30 14.77
CA PHE A 340 14.02 13.96 13.88
C PHE A 340 12.58 13.98 14.43
N ASP A 341 12.17 12.96 15.18
CA ASP A 341 10.80 12.89 15.73
C ASP A 341 10.63 13.79 16.97
N ARG A 342 11.71 14.19 17.64
CA ARG A 342 11.66 15.09 18.82
C ARG A 342 11.44 16.56 18.44
N PHE A 343 11.90 16.97 17.25
CA PHE A 343 11.73 18.34 16.74
C PHE A 343 10.46 18.51 15.89
N ILE A 344 9.79 17.43 15.54
CA ILE A 344 8.53 17.44 14.79
C ILE A 344 7.43 17.04 15.78
N GLU A 345 6.63 18.00 16.26
CA GLU A 345 5.53 17.83 17.24
C GLU A 345 4.42 16.87 16.77
N THR A 346 4.75 15.58 16.63
CA THR A 346 3.87 14.52 16.14
C THR A 346 4.18 13.20 16.84
N GLU A 347 4.45 13.19 18.15
CA GLU A 347 4.81 11.97 18.90
C GLU A 347 3.82 10.80 18.70
N LYS A 348 2.52 11.08 18.47
CA LYS A 348 1.53 10.04 18.11
C LYS A 348 1.86 9.32 16.80
N SER A 349 2.51 10.01 15.85
CA SER A 349 2.91 9.47 14.56
C SER A 349 3.96 8.36 14.67
N ALA A 350 4.90 8.43 15.61
CA ALA A 350 5.99 7.45 15.70
C ALA A 350 5.51 6.06 16.18
N LEU A 351 4.72 6.02 17.25
CA LEU A 351 4.10 4.79 17.75
C LEU A 351 3.10 4.22 16.74
N GLU A 352 2.26 5.06 16.13
CA GLU A 352 1.34 4.62 15.08
C GLU A 352 2.07 4.07 13.85
N LYS A 353 3.22 4.64 13.45
CA LYS A 353 4.08 4.09 12.39
C LYS A 353 4.57 2.70 12.77
N ILE A 354 5.08 2.52 13.99
CA ILE A 354 5.59 1.23 14.49
C ILE A 354 4.47 0.18 14.52
N ASP A 355 3.26 0.53 14.96
CA ASP A 355 2.10 -0.36 14.97
C ASP A 355 1.63 -0.73 13.54
N LYS A 356 1.66 0.22 12.61
CA LYS A 356 1.40 -0.06 11.19
C LYS A 356 2.42 -1.04 10.63
N LEU A 357 3.71 -0.86 10.92
CA LEU A 357 4.77 -1.78 10.50
C LEU A 357 4.60 -3.19 11.09
N ALA A 358 4.18 -3.29 12.36
CA ALA A 358 3.85 -4.57 12.99
C ALA A 358 2.67 -5.26 12.30
N THR A 359 1.65 -4.49 11.90
CA THR A 359 0.49 -4.98 11.16
C THR A 359 0.87 -5.61 9.82
N LEU A 360 1.86 -5.04 9.10
CA LEU A 360 2.37 -5.60 7.83
C LEU A 360 3.00 -6.99 7.97
N LEU A 361 3.50 -7.31 9.17
CA LEU A 361 4.06 -8.62 9.54
C LEU A 361 3.02 -9.56 10.16
N SER A 362 1.76 -9.13 10.24
CA SER A 362 0.69 -9.82 10.96
C SER A 362 1.04 -10.07 12.43
N LEU A 363 1.75 -9.13 13.07
CA LEU A 363 2.08 -9.17 14.49
C LEU A 363 1.05 -8.33 15.27
N PRO A 364 0.48 -8.86 16.37
CA PRO A 364 -0.51 -8.14 17.17
C PRO A 364 0.13 -7.03 18.04
N LYS A 365 1.44 -7.11 18.27
CA LYS A 365 2.23 -6.13 19.01
C LYS A 365 3.54 -5.89 18.29
N PRO A 366 4.12 -4.69 18.37
CA PRO A 366 5.41 -4.41 17.77
C PRO A 366 6.50 -5.29 18.41
N PRO A 367 7.37 -5.90 17.60
CA PRO A 367 8.46 -6.72 18.10
C PRO A 367 9.49 -5.85 18.83
N THR A 368 10.12 -6.40 19.85
CA THR A 368 11.30 -5.83 20.52
C THR A 368 12.48 -6.78 20.34
N ARG A 369 13.71 -6.27 20.46
CA ARG A 369 14.92 -7.11 20.39
C ARG A 369 14.86 -8.25 21.41
N ALA A 370 14.52 -7.93 22.66
CA ALA A 370 14.34 -8.93 23.72
C ALA A 370 13.19 -9.93 23.46
N SER A 371 12.09 -9.54 22.83
CA SER A 371 11.04 -10.51 22.44
C SER A 371 11.52 -11.44 21.33
N LEU A 372 12.22 -10.91 20.32
CA LEU A 372 12.77 -11.72 19.24
C LEU A 372 13.79 -12.74 19.77
N ILE A 373 14.70 -12.33 20.66
CA ILE A 373 15.68 -13.25 21.27
C ILE A 373 14.98 -14.37 22.05
N ARG A 374 13.95 -14.05 22.86
CA ARG A 374 13.14 -15.06 23.55
C ARG A 374 12.46 -16.02 22.58
N ASP A 375 11.96 -15.51 21.46
CA ASP A 375 11.35 -16.33 20.42
C ASP A 375 12.39 -17.23 19.72
N LEU A 376 13.63 -16.78 19.50
CA LEU A 376 14.71 -17.63 18.94
C LEU A 376 14.99 -18.85 19.83
N ILE A 377 15.01 -18.65 21.15
CA ILE A 377 15.20 -19.72 22.14
C ILE A 377 14.00 -20.66 22.11
N ARG A 378 12.77 -20.11 22.18
CA ARG A 378 11.52 -20.89 22.17
C ARG A 378 11.38 -21.77 20.93
N PHE A 379 11.81 -21.27 19.78
CA PHE A 379 11.75 -21.99 18.51
C PHE A 379 13.00 -22.86 18.24
N ASN A 380 13.92 -22.95 19.21
CA ASN A 380 15.14 -23.75 19.16
C ASN A 380 16.05 -23.41 17.97
N VAL A 381 16.07 -22.15 17.54
CA VAL A 381 16.91 -21.67 16.43
C VAL A 381 18.39 -21.78 16.78
N VAL A 382 18.73 -21.48 18.04
CA VAL A 382 20.11 -21.46 18.53
C VAL A 382 20.78 -22.84 18.45
N SER A 383 20.06 -23.95 18.64
CA SER A 383 20.68 -25.28 18.48
C SER A 383 20.84 -25.73 17.03
N THR A 384 20.17 -25.06 16.09
CA THR A 384 20.14 -25.43 14.66
C THR A 384 21.27 -24.77 13.86
N VAL A 385 21.88 -23.71 14.40
CA VAL A 385 22.99 -23.00 13.74
C VAL A 385 24.34 -23.69 14.01
N PRO A 386 25.38 -23.43 13.18
CA PRO A 386 26.74 -23.89 13.42
C PRO A 386 27.29 -23.49 14.80
N GLN A 387 28.20 -24.30 15.34
CA GLN A 387 28.71 -24.17 16.72
C GLN A 387 29.36 -22.80 17.00
N GLU A 388 29.99 -22.20 15.98
CA GLU A 388 30.60 -20.89 16.01
C GLU A 388 29.55 -19.80 16.29
N LEU A 389 28.39 -19.88 15.63
CA LEU A 389 27.29 -18.93 15.84
C LEU A 389 26.56 -19.16 17.17
N GLN A 390 26.53 -20.40 17.67
CA GLN A 390 26.01 -20.67 19.02
C GLN A 390 26.90 -20.03 20.09
N SER A 391 28.22 -20.12 19.90
CA SER A 391 29.21 -19.51 20.79
C SER A 391 29.14 -17.99 20.72
N LEU A 392 28.91 -17.42 19.53
CA LEU A 392 28.68 -15.99 19.33
C LEU A 392 27.42 -15.50 20.10
N TYR A 393 26.31 -16.24 20.03
CA TYR A 393 25.11 -15.94 20.81
C TYR A 393 25.40 -15.94 22.32
N LYS A 394 26.09 -16.97 22.83
CA LYS A 394 26.48 -17.05 24.25
C LYS A 394 27.35 -15.86 24.66
N LEU A 395 28.33 -15.50 23.82
CA LEU A 395 29.22 -14.38 24.06
C LEU A 395 28.47 -13.04 24.18
N MET A 396 27.46 -12.81 23.34
CA MET A 396 26.74 -11.53 23.29
C MET A 396 25.62 -11.39 24.34
N GLU A 397 24.94 -12.47 24.68
CA GLU A 397 23.71 -12.41 25.50
C GLU A 397 23.82 -13.11 26.87
N VAL A 398 24.78 -14.02 27.07
CA VAL A 398 24.86 -14.86 28.28
C VAL A 398 26.12 -14.59 29.09
N GLU A 399 27.28 -14.54 28.44
CA GLU A 399 28.58 -14.43 29.12
C GLU A 399 28.90 -12.97 29.47
N PHE A 400 29.42 -12.76 30.68
CA PHE A 400 29.93 -11.48 31.14
C PHE A 400 31.47 -11.54 31.17
N ASP A 401 32.12 -11.14 30.08
CA ASP A 401 33.59 -11.11 29.95
C ASP A 401 34.03 -9.87 29.13
N PRO A 402 34.06 -8.68 29.73
CA PRO A 402 34.35 -7.45 29.01
C PRO A 402 35.78 -7.39 28.45
N LEU A 403 36.74 -8.11 29.02
CA LEU A 403 38.14 -8.02 28.60
C LEU A 403 38.42 -8.79 27.31
N ASN A 404 37.80 -9.98 27.15
CA ASN A 404 37.99 -10.82 25.97
C ASN A 404 36.84 -10.76 24.96
N LEU A 405 35.79 -9.97 25.24
CA LEU A 405 34.61 -9.87 24.37
C LEU A 405 34.99 -9.55 22.92
N CYS A 406 35.77 -8.50 22.69
CA CYS A 406 36.13 -8.06 21.35
C CYS A 406 37.13 -8.99 20.67
N SER A 407 38.08 -9.58 21.41
CA SER A 407 39.05 -10.51 20.83
C SER A 407 38.37 -11.81 20.36
N ARG A 408 37.46 -12.37 21.18
CA ARG A 408 36.67 -13.56 20.81
C ARG A 408 35.70 -13.24 19.67
N MET A 409 35.04 -12.08 19.69
CA MET A 409 34.15 -11.66 18.60
C MET A 409 34.90 -11.54 17.28
N LYS A 410 36.15 -11.07 17.29
CA LYS A 410 36.97 -10.92 16.07
C LYS A 410 37.15 -12.27 15.36
N THR A 411 37.49 -13.32 16.10
CA THR A 411 37.62 -14.67 15.54
C THR A 411 36.33 -15.16 14.87
N TYR A 412 35.16 -14.88 15.47
CA TYR A 412 33.89 -15.26 14.85
C TYR A 412 33.53 -14.39 13.63
N ILE A 413 33.89 -13.11 13.63
CA ILE A 413 33.69 -12.23 12.47
C ILE A 413 34.57 -12.68 11.30
N GLU A 414 35.82 -13.03 11.54
CA GLU A 414 36.73 -13.58 10.53
C GLU A 414 36.16 -14.88 9.94
N TRP A 415 35.67 -15.79 10.78
CA TRP A 415 34.98 -17.00 10.34
C TRP A 415 33.74 -16.71 9.47
N ILE A 416 32.95 -15.68 9.81
CA ILE A 416 31.78 -15.25 9.00
C ILE A 416 32.23 -14.73 7.63
N GLN A 417 33.34 -14.01 7.56
CA GLN A 417 33.89 -13.46 6.31
C GLN A 417 34.46 -14.54 5.39
N GLU A 418 35.04 -15.61 5.97
CA GLU A 418 35.52 -16.79 5.23
C GLU A 418 34.39 -17.60 4.59
N HIS A 419 33.14 -17.44 5.06
CA HIS A 419 31.96 -18.18 4.57
C HIS A 419 30.92 -17.25 3.90
N PRO A 420 31.27 -16.59 2.77
CA PRO A 420 30.36 -15.67 2.08
C PRO A 420 29.09 -16.34 1.55
N GLU A 421 29.11 -17.67 1.36
CA GLU A 421 27.98 -18.49 0.90
C GLU A 421 26.74 -18.35 1.80
N LEU A 422 26.92 -18.03 3.08
CA LEU A 422 25.84 -17.87 4.06
C LEU A 422 25.12 -16.51 3.95
N SER A 423 25.61 -15.58 3.13
CA SER A 423 25.05 -14.22 2.97
C SER A 423 24.97 -13.42 4.28
N LEU A 424 25.92 -13.66 5.18
CA LEU A 424 25.98 -13.08 6.53
C LEU A 424 26.82 -11.79 6.60
N THR A 425 27.62 -11.53 5.58
CA THR A 425 28.58 -10.41 5.52
C THR A 425 27.92 -9.05 5.69
N GLN A 426 26.67 -8.89 5.27
CA GLN A 426 25.91 -7.63 5.43
C GLN A 426 25.68 -7.23 6.89
N TYR A 427 25.75 -8.17 7.85
CA TYR A 427 25.50 -7.91 9.27
C TYR A 427 26.77 -7.56 10.07
N VAL A 428 27.96 -7.71 9.47
CA VAL A 428 29.24 -7.58 10.18
C VAL A 428 29.42 -6.20 10.80
N SER A 429 29.13 -5.13 10.04
CA SER A 429 29.27 -3.75 10.54
C SER A 429 28.37 -3.49 11.75
N ALA A 430 27.10 -3.89 11.68
CA ALA A 430 26.15 -3.70 12.76
C ALA A 430 26.50 -4.57 13.99
N LEU A 431 27.05 -5.77 13.77
CA LEU A 431 27.53 -6.63 14.84
C LEU A 431 28.74 -6.03 15.58
N GLN A 432 29.67 -5.39 14.87
CA GLN A 432 30.82 -4.70 15.48
C GLN A 432 30.37 -3.56 16.39
N GLU A 433 29.49 -2.68 15.91
CA GLU A 433 28.93 -1.59 16.72
C GLU A 433 28.16 -2.11 17.95
N MET A 434 27.35 -3.17 17.77
CA MET A 434 26.63 -3.79 18.88
C MET A 434 27.58 -4.42 19.90
N THR A 435 28.67 -5.05 19.45
CA THR A 435 29.68 -5.63 20.34
C THR A 435 30.37 -4.57 21.18
N ILE A 436 30.70 -3.42 20.59
CA ILE A 436 31.30 -2.29 21.32
C ILE A 436 30.30 -1.72 22.31
N THR A 437 29.03 -1.59 21.91
CA THR A 437 28.00 -1.12 22.83
C THR A 437 27.82 -2.07 24.02
N ARG A 438 27.89 -3.39 23.79
CA ARG A 438 27.93 -4.40 24.85
C ARG A 438 29.17 -4.27 25.72
N LEU A 439 30.36 -4.09 25.12
CA LEU A 439 31.62 -3.87 25.84
C LEU A 439 31.47 -2.70 26.81
N VAL A 440 31.02 -1.54 26.32
CA VAL A 440 30.86 -0.33 27.13
C VAL A 440 29.85 -0.57 28.28
N LYS A 441 28.72 -1.24 28.01
CA LYS A 441 27.73 -1.62 29.05
C LYS A 441 28.28 -2.58 30.10
N GLN A 442 29.16 -3.51 29.73
CA GLN A 442 29.79 -4.43 30.68
C GLN A 442 30.90 -3.72 31.48
N VAL A 443 31.72 -2.90 30.81
CA VAL A 443 32.78 -2.10 31.46
C VAL A 443 32.19 -1.11 32.45
N SER A 444 31.07 -0.46 32.13
CA SER A 444 30.41 0.50 33.03
C SER A 444 29.89 -0.12 34.33
N GLN A 445 29.66 -1.44 34.36
CA GLN A 445 29.26 -2.15 35.57
C GLN A 445 30.46 -2.49 36.47
N LEU A 446 31.67 -2.57 35.93
CA LEU A 446 32.88 -2.93 36.68
C LEU A 446 33.73 -1.72 37.06
N TYR A 447 33.83 -0.73 36.17
CA TYR A 447 34.73 0.41 36.30
C TYR A 447 33.94 1.68 36.55
N GLN A 448 34.34 2.46 37.56
CA GLN A 448 33.85 3.83 37.74
C GLN A 448 34.55 4.81 36.80
N SER A 449 35.82 4.56 36.49
CA SER A 449 36.60 5.35 35.54
C SER A 449 37.62 4.48 34.81
N ILE A 450 37.80 4.72 33.51
CA ILE A 450 38.77 4.02 32.66
C ILE A 450 39.51 5.01 31.77
N THR A 451 40.79 4.78 31.52
CA THR A 451 41.56 5.58 30.55
C THR A 451 41.06 5.29 29.13
N PHE A 452 40.91 6.34 28.31
CA PHE A 452 40.43 6.23 26.93
C PHE A 452 41.32 5.34 26.06
N LYS A 453 42.65 5.44 26.23
CA LYS A 453 43.63 4.54 25.58
C LYS A 453 43.34 3.07 25.88
N ARG A 454 43.03 2.75 27.14
CA ARG A 454 42.71 1.37 27.54
C ARG A 454 41.39 0.90 26.92
N LEU A 455 40.38 1.78 26.88
CA LEU A 455 39.11 1.46 26.23
C LEU A 455 39.28 1.25 24.72
N LEU A 456 40.19 2.00 24.07
CA LEU A 456 40.55 1.83 22.67
C LEU A 456 41.27 0.50 22.41
N GLU A 457 42.20 0.09 23.27
CA GLU A 457 42.85 -1.23 23.19
C GLU A 457 41.84 -2.38 23.31
N LEU A 458 40.82 -2.22 24.15
CA LEU A 458 39.74 -3.20 24.31
C LEU A 458 38.80 -3.22 23.10
N SER A 459 38.55 -2.07 22.49
CA SER A 459 37.70 -1.94 21.29
C SER A 459 38.52 -2.11 20.00
N ILE A 460 38.94 -3.36 19.74
CA ILE A 460 39.80 -3.75 18.62
C ILE A 460 39.23 -3.36 17.23
N PHE A 461 37.92 -3.15 17.12
CA PHE A 461 37.23 -2.96 15.84
C PHE A 461 37.20 -1.52 15.32
N VAL A 462 37.48 -0.52 16.16
CA VAL A 462 37.02 0.86 15.92
C VAL A 462 38.10 1.89 16.18
N SER A 463 38.07 2.99 15.42
CA SER A 463 38.96 4.14 15.61
C SER A 463 38.54 4.99 16.81
N GLY A 464 39.49 5.75 17.38
CA GLY A 464 39.22 6.61 18.55
C GLY A 464 38.00 7.52 18.39
N PHE A 465 37.88 8.21 17.25
CA PHE A 465 36.75 9.11 17.00
C PHE A 465 35.40 8.38 16.89
N HIS A 466 35.38 7.18 16.31
CA HIS A 466 34.13 6.43 16.17
C HIS A 466 33.72 5.78 17.51
N LEU A 467 34.69 5.36 18.35
CA LEU A 467 34.42 4.95 19.73
C LEU A 467 33.82 6.11 20.54
N GLU A 468 34.41 7.29 20.46
CA GLU A 468 33.90 8.49 21.13
C GLU A 468 32.47 8.82 20.69
N ARG A 469 32.19 8.74 19.38
CA ARG A 469 30.83 8.92 18.85
C ARG A 469 29.84 7.92 19.45
N ILE A 470 30.20 6.64 19.56
CA ILE A 470 29.35 5.62 20.21
C ILE A 470 29.10 5.98 21.68
N LEU A 471 30.12 6.42 22.42
CA LEU A 471 29.95 6.85 23.82
C LEU A 471 28.97 8.02 23.93
N VAL A 472 29.11 9.02 23.07
CA VAL A 472 28.20 10.19 23.03
C VAL A 472 26.78 9.77 22.67
N ASP A 473 26.61 8.88 21.69
CA ASP A 473 25.30 8.37 21.29
C ASP A 473 24.61 7.62 22.45
N LEU A 474 25.37 6.83 23.24
CA LEU A 474 24.84 6.13 24.42
C LEU A 474 24.38 7.07 25.53
N VAL A 475 25.10 8.17 25.74
CA VAL A 475 24.68 9.23 26.68
C VAL A 475 23.45 9.94 26.15
N ARG A 476 23.47 10.33 24.88
CA ARG A 476 22.40 11.08 24.23
C ARG A 476 21.07 10.32 24.20
N HIS A 477 21.12 8.99 24.08
CA HIS A 477 19.94 8.13 24.13
C HIS A 477 19.47 7.79 25.56
N ASN A 478 20.16 8.26 26.60
CA ASN A 478 19.95 7.92 28.00
C ASN A 478 20.11 6.42 28.29
N ASP A 479 20.92 5.71 27.50
CA ASP A 479 21.21 4.28 27.68
C ASP A 479 22.25 4.04 28.78
N LEU A 480 23.21 4.97 28.93
CA LEU A 480 24.26 4.93 29.94
C LEU A 480 24.63 6.34 30.39
N GLN A 481 25.07 6.46 31.64
CA GLN A 481 25.63 7.71 32.18
C GLN A 481 27.15 7.70 32.03
N ILE A 482 27.65 8.47 31.08
CA ILE A 482 29.07 8.53 30.74
C ILE A 482 29.51 10.00 30.73
N ARG A 483 30.65 10.31 31.34
CA ARG A 483 31.33 11.60 31.22
C ARG A 483 32.72 11.39 30.63
N VAL A 484 33.03 12.08 29.54
CA VAL A 484 34.33 12.01 28.86
C VAL A 484 35.16 13.22 29.26
N ASP A 485 36.33 12.98 29.87
CA ASP A 485 37.30 14.01 30.20
C ASP A 485 38.50 13.92 29.26
N HIS A 486 38.55 14.83 28.29
CA HIS A 486 39.66 14.91 27.33
C HIS A 486 40.96 15.41 27.94
N ARG A 487 40.93 16.16 29.05
CA ARG A 487 42.15 16.70 29.68
C ARG A 487 42.97 15.57 30.31
N ASN A 488 42.29 14.62 30.95
CA ASN A 488 42.91 13.46 31.60
C ASN A 488 42.83 12.19 30.74
N GLU A 489 42.29 12.28 29.52
CA GLU A 489 42.04 11.16 28.61
C GLU A 489 41.30 9.99 29.30
N CYS A 490 40.24 10.27 30.06
CA CYS A 490 39.49 9.27 30.81
C CYS A 490 37.98 9.35 30.62
N VAL A 491 37.32 8.23 30.87
CA VAL A 491 35.87 8.07 30.77
C VAL A 491 35.35 7.66 32.13
N HIS A 492 34.38 8.39 32.66
CA HIS A 492 33.74 8.15 33.95
C HIS A 492 32.32 7.60 33.75
N PHE A 493 31.95 6.58 34.52
CA PHE A 493 30.64 5.94 34.47
C PHE A 493 29.85 6.23 35.75
N GLY A 494 28.56 6.55 35.62
CA GLY A 494 27.63 6.69 36.75
C GLY A 494 27.97 7.84 37.72
N ALA A 495 28.68 8.86 37.26
CA ALA A 495 29.14 9.97 38.09
C ALA A 495 28.05 11.01 38.43
N ASP A 496 26.92 10.99 37.72
CA ASP A 496 25.83 11.96 37.88
C ASP A 496 24.62 11.34 38.59
N LEU A 497 24.16 12.00 39.65
CA LEU A 497 22.97 11.61 40.43
C LEU A 497 21.70 12.34 39.96
N SER A 498 21.83 13.34 39.09
CA SER A 498 20.71 14.17 38.61
C SER A 498 19.99 13.58 37.41
N GLU A 499 20.64 12.68 36.66
CA GLU A 499 20.07 12.04 35.49
C GLU A 499 19.49 10.66 35.85
N SER A 500 18.32 10.34 35.32
CA SER A 500 17.73 9.01 35.43
C SER A 500 18.00 8.20 34.17
N GLN A 501 18.50 6.98 34.34
CA GLN A 501 18.54 6.01 33.24
C GLN A 501 17.11 5.65 32.79
N ARG A 502 16.97 5.28 31.52
CA ARG A 502 15.72 4.85 30.91
C ARG A 502 15.10 3.69 31.70
N GLU A 503 13.77 3.66 31.80
CA GLU A 503 13.00 2.59 32.48
C GLU A 503 12.95 1.26 31.71
N ASP A 504 13.52 1.21 30.50
CA ASP A 504 13.52 0.01 29.67
C ASP A 504 14.33 -1.11 30.35
N LEU A 505 13.80 -2.34 30.26
CA LEU A 505 14.41 -3.51 30.86
C LEU A 505 15.90 -3.61 30.47
N PRO A 506 16.79 -3.85 31.44
CA PRO A 506 18.18 -4.10 31.13
C PRO A 506 18.30 -5.31 30.19
N GLU A 507 18.89 -5.08 29.02
CA GLU A 507 19.07 -6.12 28.01
C GLU A 507 20.51 -6.61 28.03
N GLY A 508 20.71 -7.93 28.03
CA GLY A 508 22.03 -8.59 28.07
C GLY A 508 22.47 -9.01 29.50
N PRO A 509 23.70 -9.52 29.64
CA PRO A 509 24.20 -9.99 30.93
C PRO A 509 24.45 -8.81 31.87
N MET A 510 23.82 -8.84 33.05
CA MET A 510 24.06 -7.89 34.13
C MET A 510 24.73 -8.58 35.31
N LEU A 511 25.79 -7.97 35.81
CA LEU A 511 26.43 -8.34 37.05
C LEU A 511 25.91 -7.49 38.21
N GLN A 512 25.85 -6.17 38.03
CA GLN A 512 25.38 -5.22 39.03
C GLN A 512 24.85 -3.93 38.39
N SER A 513 23.93 -3.25 39.10
CA SER A 513 23.46 -1.92 38.73
C SER A 513 24.57 -0.87 38.86
N LEU A 514 24.44 0.24 38.14
CA LEU A 514 25.35 1.38 38.33
C LEU A 514 25.13 2.02 39.70
N PRO A 515 26.17 2.65 40.30
CA PRO A 515 26.05 3.29 41.62
C PRO A 515 24.92 4.33 41.72
N SER A 516 24.70 5.10 40.66
CA SER A 516 23.61 6.08 40.57
C SER A 516 22.22 5.42 40.66
N GLU A 517 22.05 4.27 40.03
CA GLU A 517 20.81 3.49 40.09
C GLU A 517 20.62 2.85 41.48
N THR A 518 21.69 2.35 42.10
CA THR A 518 21.64 1.84 43.47
C THR A 518 21.17 2.91 44.46
N ILE A 519 21.64 4.15 44.31
CA ILE A 519 21.21 5.28 45.16
C ILE A 519 19.73 5.61 44.90
N ARG A 520 19.31 5.64 43.63
CA ARG A 520 17.90 5.91 43.27
C ARG A 520 16.94 4.84 43.81
N CYS A 521 17.33 3.57 43.72
CA CYS A 521 16.52 2.43 44.13
C CYS A 521 16.77 2.00 45.59
N GLN A 522 17.56 2.76 46.36
CA GLN A 522 18.02 2.38 47.70
C GLN A 522 16.86 2.02 48.65
N LEU A 523 15.81 2.85 48.70
CA LEU A 523 14.67 2.61 49.58
C LEU A 523 13.88 1.35 49.20
N VAL A 524 13.79 1.03 47.90
CA VAL A 524 13.12 -0.18 47.42
C VAL A 524 13.94 -1.42 47.80
N GLN A 525 15.26 -1.37 47.62
CA GLN A 525 16.17 -2.45 48.01
C GLN A 525 16.15 -2.67 49.54
N MET A 526 16.20 -1.60 50.33
CA MET A 526 16.08 -1.66 51.79
C MET A 526 14.73 -2.21 52.21
N GLY A 527 13.63 -1.74 51.59
CA GLY A 527 12.28 -2.24 51.86
C GLY A 527 12.13 -3.73 51.56
N SER A 528 12.64 -4.19 50.42
CA SER A 528 12.62 -5.61 50.03
C SER A 528 13.47 -6.48 50.96
N ALA A 529 14.66 -6.00 51.35
CA ALA A 529 15.52 -6.70 52.29
C ALA A 529 14.84 -6.82 53.67
N VAL A 530 14.29 -5.72 54.21
CA VAL A 530 13.57 -5.71 55.49
C VAL A 530 12.35 -6.64 55.41
N GLN A 531 11.58 -6.60 54.32
CA GLN A 531 10.43 -7.48 54.13
C GLN A 531 10.84 -8.96 54.12
N SER A 532 11.95 -9.30 53.46
CA SER A 532 12.51 -10.66 53.46
C SER A 532 12.96 -11.07 54.86
N CYS A 533 13.64 -10.19 55.60
CA CYS A 533 14.04 -10.45 56.99
C CYS A 533 12.82 -10.64 57.90
N MET A 534 11.79 -9.81 57.77
CA MET A 534 10.54 -9.95 58.54
C MET A 534 9.85 -11.29 58.26
N ALA A 535 9.84 -11.73 57.00
CA ALA A 535 9.27 -13.03 56.62
C ALA A 535 10.02 -14.21 57.25
N LEU A 536 11.33 -14.09 57.50
CA LEU A 536 12.14 -15.10 58.18
C LEU A 536 11.98 -15.06 59.71
N ILE A 537 11.95 -13.88 60.32
CA ILE A 537 11.92 -13.72 61.78
C ILE A 537 10.52 -14.01 62.36
N VAL A 538 9.45 -13.53 61.71
CA VAL A 538 8.07 -13.69 62.19
C VAL A 538 7.12 -14.10 61.05
N PRO A 539 7.23 -15.34 60.54
CA PRO A 539 6.45 -15.80 59.38
C PRO A 539 4.93 -15.77 59.60
N ASP A 540 4.48 -15.99 60.85
CA ASP A 540 3.05 -16.09 61.17
C ASP A 540 2.42 -14.79 61.71
N SER A 541 3.18 -13.71 61.91
CA SER A 541 2.61 -12.43 62.40
C SER A 541 1.61 -11.87 61.39
N LYS A 542 1.97 -11.82 60.10
CA LYS A 542 1.04 -11.41 59.05
C LYS A 542 -0.17 -12.34 58.93
N LYS A 543 0.00 -13.66 59.12
CA LYS A 543 -1.12 -14.60 59.10
C LYS A 543 -2.11 -14.31 60.22
N LYS A 544 -1.63 -14.11 61.45
CA LYS A 544 -2.48 -13.80 62.61
C LYS A 544 -3.21 -12.46 62.45
N GLU A 545 -2.53 -11.42 61.96
CA GLU A 545 -3.17 -10.13 61.65
C GLU A 545 -4.21 -10.26 60.54
N MET A 546 -3.87 -10.96 59.44
CA MET A 546 -4.83 -11.20 58.36
C MET A 546 -6.00 -12.07 58.79
N GLU A 547 -5.81 -13.07 59.64
CA GLU A 547 -6.89 -13.91 60.17
C GLU A 547 -7.89 -13.08 61.00
N SER A 548 -7.39 -12.18 61.84
CA SER A 548 -8.22 -11.24 62.61
C SER A 548 -9.01 -10.30 61.69
N MET A 549 -8.33 -9.65 60.74
CA MET A 549 -8.99 -8.77 59.76
C MET A 549 -9.99 -9.51 58.88
N ARG A 550 -9.67 -10.75 58.48
CA ARG A 550 -10.55 -11.62 57.70
C ARG A 550 -11.78 -12.01 58.51
N ALA A 551 -11.63 -12.35 59.78
CA ALA A 551 -12.75 -12.66 60.67
C ALA A 551 -13.69 -11.46 60.82
N GLN A 552 -13.14 -10.25 61.05
CA GLN A 552 -13.92 -9.00 61.11
C GLN A 552 -14.65 -8.73 59.80
N THR A 553 -13.98 -8.92 58.65
CA THR A 553 -14.58 -8.71 57.33
C THR A 553 -15.72 -9.71 57.06
N ILE A 554 -15.54 -10.97 57.42
CA ILE A 554 -16.58 -12.01 57.30
C ILE A 554 -17.77 -11.69 58.22
N GLN A 555 -17.50 -11.23 59.43
CA GLN A 555 -18.54 -10.83 60.38
C GLN A 555 -19.33 -9.63 59.84
N PHE A 556 -18.64 -8.60 59.34
CA PHE A 556 -19.25 -7.44 58.71
C PHE A 556 -20.12 -7.85 57.50
N TYR A 557 -19.59 -8.69 56.61
CA TYR A 557 -20.37 -9.24 55.50
C TYR A 557 -21.63 -9.97 55.97
N ASN A 558 -21.53 -10.80 57.01
CA ASN A 558 -22.71 -11.49 57.54
C ASN A 558 -23.77 -10.55 58.11
N GLN A 559 -23.35 -9.40 58.68
CA GLN A 559 -24.26 -8.35 59.16
C GLN A 559 -24.89 -7.54 58.02
N THR A 560 -24.15 -7.28 56.93
CA THR A 560 -24.63 -6.40 55.85
C THR A 560 -25.24 -7.12 54.65
N LYS A 561 -24.97 -8.41 54.44
CA LYS A 561 -25.35 -9.15 53.21
C LYS A 561 -26.83 -9.02 52.83
N GLN A 562 -27.74 -9.10 53.81
CA GLN A 562 -29.18 -8.99 53.55
C GLN A 562 -29.58 -7.56 53.18
N ARG A 563 -29.03 -6.57 53.90
CA ARG A 563 -29.28 -5.15 53.64
C ARG A 563 -28.78 -4.76 52.25
N ASP A 564 -27.58 -5.18 51.88
CA ASP A 564 -26.99 -4.85 50.58
C ASP A 564 -27.69 -5.61 49.45
N HIS A 565 -28.10 -6.86 49.66
CA HIS A 565 -28.93 -7.59 48.70
C HIS A 565 -30.26 -6.87 48.43
N MET A 566 -30.96 -6.42 49.47
CA MET A 566 -32.19 -5.65 49.32
C MET A 566 -31.97 -4.32 48.59
N LYS A 567 -30.88 -3.60 48.88
CA LYS A 567 -30.52 -2.38 48.15
C LYS A 567 -30.23 -2.65 46.67
N ILE A 568 -29.58 -3.76 46.34
CA ILE A 568 -29.28 -4.13 44.94
C ILE A 568 -30.58 -4.44 44.19
N LEU A 569 -31.50 -5.19 44.80
CA LEU A 569 -32.83 -5.46 44.23
C LEU A 569 -33.64 -4.17 44.03
N GLN A 570 -33.66 -3.29 45.03
CA GLN A 570 -34.30 -1.98 44.91
C GLN A 570 -33.67 -1.14 43.79
N ARG A 571 -32.34 -1.16 43.67
CA ARG A 571 -31.64 -0.46 42.60
C ARG A 571 -31.97 -1.06 41.23
N GLN A 572 -32.12 -2.37 41.11
CA GLN A 572 -32.57 -3.02 39.88
C GLN A 572 -33.95 -2.52 39.47
N HIS A 573 -34.90 -2.48 40.41
CA HIS A 573 -36.24 -1.95 40.18
C HIS A 573 -36.20 -0.49 39.69
N ILE A 574 -35.45 0.38 40.38
CA ILE A 574 -35.29 1.79 39.98
C ILE A 574 -34.68 1.93 38.58
N ILE A 575 -33.73 1.06 38.21
CA ILE A 575 -33.11 1.08 36.87
C ILE A 575 -34.12 0.63 35.82
N GLU A 576 -34.94 -0.37 36.12
CA GLU A 576 -35.96 -0.91 35.20
C GLU A 576 -37.08 0.12 34.97
N GLU A 577 -37.61 0.73 36.03
CA GLU A 577 -38.56 1.85 35.93
C GLU A 577 -37.98 3.03 35.13
N ARG A 578 -36.69 3.34 35.34
CA ARG A 578 -36.02 4.41 34.59
C ARG A 578 -35.81 4.05 33.12
N LYS A 579 -35.56 2.79 32.79
CA LYS A 579 -35.48 2.32 31.40
C LYS A 579 -36.83 2.44 30.71
N GLU A 580 -37.91 1.99 31.36
CA GLU A 580 -39.27 2.13 30.84
C GLU A 580 -39.65 3.59 30.62
N MET A 581 -39.33 4.48 31.57
CA MET A 581 -39.56 5.92 31.39
C MET A 581 -38.78 6.49 30.19
N LEU A 582 -37.52 6.12 30.01
CA LEU A 582 -36.70 6.59 28.89
C LEU A 582 -37.17 6.02 27.54
N GLU A 583 -37.62 4.76 27.53
CA GLU A 583 -38.19 4.13 26.35
C GLU A 583 -39.51 4.80 25.95
N ASN A 584 -40.39 5.08 26.91
CA ASN A 584 -41.62 5.84 26.67
C ASN A 584 -41.34 7.26 26.17
N GLN A 585 -40.38 7.98 26.77
CA GLN A 585 -39.99 9.32 26.28
C GLN A 585 -39.40 9.29 24.86
N ASN A 586 -38.62 8.26 24.53
CA ASN A 586 -38.10 8.09 23.18
C ASN A 586 -39.21 7.76 22.19
N LEU A 587 -40.17 6.90 22.57
CA LEU A 587 -41.33 6.57 21.74
C LEU A 587 -42.20 7.81 21.47
N GLU A 588 -42.46 8.62 22.50
CA GLU A 588 -43.18 9.89 22.37
C GLU A 588 -42.42 10.88 21.47
N ARG A 589 -41.10 10.96 21.60
CA ARG A 589 -40.25 11.79 20.74
C ARG A 589 -40.31 11.31 19.29
N GLU A 590 -40.20 10.01 19.03
CA GLU A 590 -40.31 9.44 17.68
C GLU A 590 -41.70 9.67 17.08
N GLU A 591 -42.77 9.49 17.86
CA GLU A 591 -44.13 9.81 17.41
C GLU A 591 -44.29 11.31 17.08
N SER A 592 -43.74 12.20 17.91
CA SER A 592 -43.81 13.65 17.66
C SER A 592 -43.08 14.03 16.37
N ILE A 593 -41.92 13.41 16.10
CA ILE A 593 -41.15 13.61 14.87
C ILE A 593 -41.94 13.06 13.68
N ARG A 594 -42.56 11.88 13.81
CA ARG A 594 -43.38 11.28 12.74
C ARG A 594 -44.60 12.14 12.43
N ARG A 595 -45.32 12.63 13.44
CA ARG A 595 -46.46 13.55 13.27
C ARG A 595 -46.03 14.86 12.61
N ALA A 596 -44.90 15.43 13.00
CA ALA A 596 -44.36 16.64 12.37
C ALA A 596 -43.98 16.41 10.89
N GLN A 597 -43.40 15.24 10.57
CA GLN A 597 -43.12 14.84 9.18
C GLN A 597 -44.41 14.65 8.37
N GLU A 598 -45.43 13.99 8.93
CA GLU A 598 -46.73 13.81 8.29
C GLU A 598 -47.45 15.15 8.04
N GLU A 599 -47.42 16.08 9.00
CA GLU A 599 -47.94 17.45 8.82
C GLU A 599 -47.17 18.23 7.76
N GLN A 600 -45.84 18.15 7.73
CA GLN A 600 -45.04 18.78 6.67
C GLN A 600 -45.38 18.23 5.29
N LEU A 601 -45.54 16.90 5.17
CA LEU A 601 -45.89 16.25 3.92
C LEU A 601 -47.31 16.62 3.46
N LYS A 602 -48.24 16.79 4.41
CA LYS A 602 -49.60 17.26 4.13
C LYS A 602 -49.60 18.71 3.66
N LYS A 603 -48.85 19.61 4.32
CA LYS A 603 -48.66 20.99 3.87
C LYS A 603 -48.04 21.08 2.48
N GLN A 604 -47.02 20.26 2.20
CA GLN A 604 -46.41 20.20 0.86
C GLN A 604 -47.41 19.75 -0.21
N LYS A 605 -48.25 18.74 0.07
CA LYS A 605 -49.32 18.30 -0.84
C LYS A 605 -50.38 19.37 -1.05
N GLU A 606 -50.79 20.08 -0.01
CA GLU A 606 -51.75 21.19 -0.10
C GLU A 606 -51.17 22.35 -0.93
N GLU A 607 -49.90 22.70 -0.75
CA GLU A 607 -49.21 23.71 -1.57
C GLU A 607 -49.07 23.28 -3.04
N GLU A 608 -48.77 22.00 -3.31
CA GLU A 608 -48.69 21.45 -4.66
C GLU A 608 -50.06 21.43 -5.36
N GLN A 609 -51.13 21.08 -4.64
CA GLN A 609 -52.51 21.17 -5.13
C GLN A 609 -52.91 22.61 -5.44
N LEU A 610 -52.62 23.56 -4.55
CA LEU A 610 -52.88 24.98 -4.79
C LEU A 610 -52.11 25.51 -6.01
N ARG A 611 -50.88 25.02 -6.24
CA ARG A 611 -50.10 25.36 -7.43
C ARG A 611 -50.75 24.79 -8.70
N LEU A 612 -51.18 23.53 -8.69
CA LEU A 612 -51.89 22.88 -9.79
C LEU A 612 -53.22 23.58 -10.10
N GLU A 613 -53.99 23.99 -9.09
CA GLU A 613 -55.24 24.75 -9.27
C GLU A 613 -55.00 26.14 -9.87
N ARG A 614 -53.97 26.87 -9.40
CA ARG A 614 -53.58 28.15 -10.01
C ARG A 614 -53.16 27.97 -11.48
N GLU A 615 -52.45 26.89 -11.79
CA GLU A 615 -52.03 26.58 -13.16
C GLU A 615 -53.23 26.18 -14.04
N ALA A 616 -54.16 25.39 -13.52
CA ALA A 616 -55.41 25.02 -14.18
C ALA A 616 -56.29 26.24 -14.47
N SER A 617 -56.50 27.11 -13.46
CA SER A 617 -57.25 28.36 -13.62
C SER A 617 -56.60 29.30 -14.65
N ARG A 618 -55.27 29.36 -14.70
CA ARG A 618 -54.54 30.14 -15.70
C ARG A 618 -54.72 29.57 -17.12
N ARG A 619 -54.71 28.24 -17.29
CA ARG A 619 -54.99 27.57 -18.57
C ARG A 619 -56.45 27.73 -19.00
N GLU A 620 -57.38 27.78 -18.06
CA GLU A 620 -58.80 27.94 -18.34
C GLU A 620 -59.13 29.38 -18.76
N LYS A 621 -58.57 30.39 -18.06
CA LYS A 621 -58.64 31.80 -18.48
C LYS A 621 -58.02 32.01 -19.87
N ALA A 622 -56.87 31.41 -20.15
CA ALA A 622 -56.25 31.49 -21.48
C ALA A 622 -57.14 30.87 -22.57
N ARG A 623 -57.80 29.73 -22.30
CA ARG A 623 -58.78 29.12 -23.23
C ARG A 623 -60.00 30.01 -23.45
N GLN A 624 -60.54 30.63 -22.41
CA GLN A 624 -61.66 31.57 -22.53
C GLN A 624 -61.27 32.82 -23.33
N GLU A 625 -60.09 33.39 -23.10
CA GLU A 625 -59.57 34.53 -23.88
C GLU A 625 -59.36 34.16 -25.35
N GLU A 626 -58.87 32.95 -25.64
CA GLU A 626 -58.69 32.46 -27.01
C GLU A 626 -60.04 32.22 -27.72
N GLN A 627 -61.03 31.67 -27.01
CA GLN A 627 -62.40 31.55 -27.51
C GLN A 627 -63.05 32.92 -27.78
N LEU A 628 -62.89 33.89 -26.87
CA LEU A 628 -63.37 35.26 -27.06
C LEU A 628 -62.70 35.93 -28.26
N LYS A 629 -61.40 35.74 -28.46
CA LYS A 629 -60.69 36.24 -29.65
C LYS A 629 -61.18 35.58 -30.94
N MET A 630 -61.50 34.27 -30.93
CA MET A 630 -62.10 33.58 -32.08
C MET A 630 -63.52 34.10 -32.39
N ILE A 631 -64.33 34.38 -31.37
CA ILE A 631 -65.68 34.94 -31.55
C ILE A 631 -65.58 36.38 -32.07
N GLN A 632 -64.67 37.21 -31.54
CA GLN A 632 -64.45 38.57 -32.03
C GLN A 632 -63.94 38.58 -33.47
N THR A 633 -63.02 37.69 -33.84
CA THR A 633 -62.55 37.59 -35.25
C THR A 633 -63.63 37.09 -36.19
N LYS A 634 -64.52 36.19 -35.75
CA LYS A 634 -65.73 35.82 -36.50
C LYS A 634 -66.68 37.01 -36.66
N GLN A 635 -66.99 37.75 -35.59
CA GLN A 635 -67.85 38.93 -35.67
C GLN A 635 -67.26 40.06 -36.52
N ILE A 636 -65.94 40.25 -36.48
CA ILE A 636 -65.23 41.21 -37.34
C ILE A 636 -65.31 40.76 -38.80
N LYS A 637 -65.11 39.47 -39.10
CA LYS A 637 -65.29 38.92 -40.47
C LYS A 637 -66.72 39.05 -40.97
N ASP A 638 -67.72 38.78 -40.13
CA ASP A 638 -69.14 38.91 -40.50
C ASP A 638 -69.53 40.37 -40.72
N ARG A 639 -69.03 41.30 -39.88
CA ARG A 639 -69.19 42.75 -40.11
C ARG A 639 -68.45 43.24 -41.36
N LEU A 640 -67.26 42.72 -41.65
CA LEU A 640 -66.52 43.01 -42.89
C LEU A 640 -67.27 42.51 -44.13
N MET A 641 -67.88 41.32 -44.06
CA MET A 641 -68.74 40.80 -45.13
C MET A 641 -69.99 41.67 -45.33
N GLN A 642 -70.66 42.10 -44.26
CA GLN A 642 -71.82 43.00 -44.36
C GLN A 642 -71.45 44.39 -44.90
N ILE A 643 -70.28 44.93 -44.55
CA ILE A 643 -69.77 46.20 -45.08
C ILE A 643 -69.30 46.06 -46.54
N SER A 644 -68.77 44.89 -46.94
CA SER A 644 -68.41 44.61 -48.35
C SER A 644 -69.61 44.49 -49.29
N GLN A 645 -70.81 44.25 -48.77
CA GLN A 645 -72.06 44.13 -49.53
C GLN A 645 -72.89 45.43 -49.58
N THR A 646 -72.43 46.52 -48.94
CA THR A 646 -73.07 47.84 -49.03
C THR A 646 -72.40 48.71 -50.09
N SER A 647 -73.18 49.57 -50.77
CA SER A 647 -72.74 50.39 -51.92
C SER A 647 -71.58 51.37 -51.61
N TYR A 648 -71.32 51.65 -50.32
CA TYR A 648 -70.19 52.44 -49.85
C TYR A 648 -68.90 51.63 -49.67
N GLY A 649 -69.00 50.32 -49.38
CA GLY A 649 -67.86 49.41 -49.23
C GLY A 649 -67.22 48.98 -50.56
N GLN A 650 -68.02 48.83 -51.62
CA GLN A 650 -67.50 48.57 -52.98
C GLN A 650 -66.67 49.74 -53.53
N LYS A 651 -67.03 51.00 -53.18
CA LYS A 651 -66.26 52.20 -53.56
C LYS A 651 -64.94 52.41 -52.78
N MET A 652 -64.78 51.76 -51.63
CA MET A 652 -63.53 51.78 -50.84
C MET A 652 -62.56 50.67 -51.27
N MET A 653 -63.08 49.50 -51.69
CA MET A 653 -62.26 48.42 -52.25
C MET A 653 -61.66 48.81 -53.62
N GLU A 654 -62.39 49.55 -54.46
CA GLU A 654 -61.86 50.11 -55.73
C GLU A 654 -60.74 51.17 -55.53
N ARG A 655 -60.57 51.74 -54.33
CA ARG A 655 -59.46 52.66 -54.00
C ARG A 655 -58.23 51.98 -53.39
N PHE A 656 -58.35 50.74 -52.95
CA PHE A 656 -57.22 49.97 -52.40
C PHE A 656 -56.58 49.03 -53.43
N ASP A 657 -57.23 48.79 -54.57
CA ASP A 657 -56.65 48.04 -55.70
C ASP A 657 -55.74 48.91 -56.63
N GLU A 658 -55.52 50.19 -56.29
CA GLU A 658 -54.61 51.11 -57.00
C GLU A 658 -53.29 51.44 -56.25
N GLU A 659 -52.89 50.66 -55.23
CA GLU A 659 -51.51 50.65 -54.67
C GLU A 659 -50.87 49.27 -54.60
#